data_AF-A2DAL3-F1
#
_entry.id   AF-A2DAL3-F1
#
_cell.length_a   1.000
_cell.length_b   1.000
_cell.length_c   1.000
_cell.angle_alpha   90.00
_cell.angle_beta   90.00
_cell.angle_gamma   90.00
#
_symmetry.space_group_name_H-M   'P 1'
#
loop_
_entity.id
_entity.type
_entity.pdbx_description
1 polymer ?
#
loop_
_entity_poly.entity_id
_entity_poly.type
_entity_poly.pdbx_seq_one_letter_code
_entity_poly.pdbx_strand_id
1 'polypeptide(L)'
;MPPRPVGRGAAKAPIRGGRGGKVVKPRGRGGKQVKSRRESVVEEIQPEPEQPPPKIQTWFDKIPPLPPKPDEELHKKLSAERKLRHAQKVEKYCKEELNSIFQFAMKVSDIYFNDDENSIKEVRRKRIEFKNGIFIPSEESEEETTKKAILPVKLEPKHSIDIQNYLRISKQPYYSMLESLFLTKISDSYVSDPNKTFSKLIETIQENSTNYPEIYEPDKPVLPFVICVVGPPYGGTTTICQLLMNTYSVVVIEAVYMPPPDTSRRKKGEPETPPPEPKLDYHLHGSMVIYYSDDKNAVQQISTVVKDIDRNTKGIIISGYPNTKQQLSSLEKSLAGNTIGRPNSARSSEKQKPAQCVITGFIISMNCPEKYETRYIDPLTGYVYSETFHRPGAADLVGHKLTDFVKSKNDIENRLVENIIPDQSQPSQKALSSWNSLTNSLKKNYSVITIENLPNSLELAEKLDGFVAQMLHADEPAKNVENLLRPSHLILPGACNEAVLVWRKCLNEFGRQIAEQNRLVTTIADKIGDLTKTATSRYHFLTSMEIGNVEKLEQGDLNSVWEESINNRISNVKMAKEVVTKSGLIELVIALVNAPRVAFIALIEKMSYVKWFVEKFSELFEKPENYYNIFQEQSAKVKAEYFNFKTTFRQILKIDGEIEPKFLELPEKPLKQDDKDERSKQIEEKGIQFLGDYFDLKSYSTEIPNFNVKVACKSLDIPDFQTETPFSDIVSYSKEFIEFVSSHIENDFIKDECQTILDIFERINKFVRPLEVSIVESIFNLHDNLINYAYSKFTHEMEGFCTNGHFSYDFSMVSDRDLEICRDVNSLKTDDVRKIIPDEVLTKMRVNIGSLHGVSTDDVLEMFADFEGGKYLTDIKICLNIMECGECMDISKFLELFE
;
A
#
# COMPACT_ATOMS: atom_id res chain seq x y z
N MET A 1 -17.31 -16.75 53.27
CA MET A 1 -18.58 -17.48 53.49
C MET A 1 -19.48 -17.29 52.28
N PRO A 2 -19.79 -18.36 51.52
CA PRO A 2 -20.73 -18.33 50.38
C PRO A 2 -22.06 -19.05 50.73
N PRO A 3 -23.00 -19.16 49.77
CA PRO A 3 -23.54 -20.49 49.50
C PRO A 3 -23.68 -20.86 48.02
N ARG A 4 -23.49 -22.16 47.77
CA ARG A 4 -23.83 -22.95 46.57
C ARG A 4 -25.33 -23.32 46.55
N PRO A 5 -25.84 -23.84 45.42
CA PRO A 5 -26.36 -25.23 45.37
C PRO A 5 -25.82 -25.96 44.11
N VAL A 6 -25.46 -27.24 44.01
CA VAL A 6 -25.85 -28.59 44.52
C VAL A 6 -27.15 -29.18 43.95
N GLY A 7 -26.99 -30.25 43.14
CA GLY A 7 -27.98 -31.32 42.87
C GLY A 7 -27.89 -31.86 41.42
N ARG A 8 -27.11 -32.90 41.08
CA ARG A 8 -27.22 -34.38 41.27
C ARG A 8 -28.25 -35.11 40.37
N GLY A 9 -27.75 -36.18 39.70
CA GLY A 9 -28.49 -37.38 39.23
C GLY A 9 -28.34 -37.66 37.72
N ALA A 10 -27.40 -38.48 37.22
CA ALA A 10 -27.23 -39.95 37.27
C ALA A 10 -28.25 -40.77 36.43
N ALA A 11 -27.81 -41.42 35.33
CA ALA A 11 -27.84 -42.89 35.09
C ALA A 11 -27.90 -43.34 33.60
N LYS A 12 -26.95 -44.23 33.23
CA LYS A 12 -27.05 -45.50 32.45
C LYS A 12 -27.63 -45.56 31.00
N ALA A 13 -26.72 -45.75 30.01
CA ALA A 13 -26.57 -46.86 29.01
C ALA A 13 -27.73 -47.87 28.71
N PRO A 14 -27.72 -48.70 27.61
CA PRO A 14 -27.10 -48.62 26.25
C PRO A 14 -27.85 -49.39 25.08
N ILE A 15 -27.20 -49.52 23.90
CA ILE A 15 -27.30 -50.54 22.78
C ILE A 15 -28.56 -50.64 21.87
N ARG A 16 -28.36 -50.49 20.53
CA ARG A 16 -28.67 -51.44 19.40
C ARG A 16 -28.56 -50.69 18.05
N GLY A 17 -27.69 -51.07 17.11
CA GLY A 17 -27.91 -52.05 16.02
C GLY A 17 -28.75 -51.41 14.89
N GLY A 18 -28.43 -51.37 13.60
CA GLY A 18 -27.56 -52.14 12.71
C GLY A 18 -28.29 -52.26 11.34
N ARG A 19 -27.54 -52.39 10.23
CA ARG A 19 -27.98 -52.68 8.83
C ARG A 19 -28.64 -51.49 8.10
N GLY A 20 -28.42 -51.23 6.80
CA GLY A 20 -27.69 -51.92 5.74
C GLY A 20 -28.42 -51.78 4.40
N GLY A 21 -27.78 -51.18 3.39
CA GLY A 21 -27.78 -51.68 2.00
C GLY A 21 -28.76 -51.12 0.93
N LYS A 22 -28.16 -51.03 -0.28
CA LYS A 22 -28.69 -51.00 -1.68
C LYS A 22 -29.19 -49.65 -2.22
N VAL A 23 -28.54 -49.01 -3.21
CA VAL A 23 -28.27 -49.37 -4.64
C VAL A 23 -29.54 -49.61 -5.45
N VAL A 24 -29.89 -48.71 -6.38
CA VAL A 24 -30.44 -48.97 -7.73
C VAL A 24 -30.29 -47.71 -8.62
N LYS A 25 -29.59 -47.85 -9.75
CA LYS A 25 -29.71 -47.07 -11.03
C LYS A 25 -30.90 -47.66 -11.83
N PRO A 26 -31.62 -46.97 -12.76
CA PRO A 26 -31.07 -46.76 -14.12
C PRO A 26 -31.69 -45.66 -15.04
N ARG A 27 -31.00 -45.42 -16.19
CA ARG A 27 -31.45 -45.13 -17.59
C ARG A 27 -32.44 -43.95 -17.82
N GLY A 28 -32.33 -43.09 -18.83
CA GLY A 28 -31.68 -43.14 -20.15
C GLY A 28 -32.72 -42.83 -21.27
N ARG A 29 -32.27 -42.14 -22.35
CA ARG A 29 -32.98 -41.70 -23.59
C ARG A 29 -33.77 -40.39 -23.45
N GLY A 30 -33.68 -39.38 -24.33
CA GLY A 30 -33.18 -39.29 -25.70
C GLY A 30 -34.31 -38.83 -26.63
N GLY A 31 -34.11 -37.77 -27.44
CA GLY A 31 -35.00 -37.49 -28.59
C GLY A 31 -35.22 -36.02 -28.97
N LYS A 32 -34.61 -35.63 -30.11
CA LYS A 32 -34.83 -34.44 -30.95
C LYS A 32 -36.25 -34.36 -31.56
N GLN A 33 -36.72 -33.13 -31.87
CA GLN A 33 -37.26 -32.64 -33.18
C GLN A 33 -38.05 -31.31 -32.93
N VAL A 34 -37.78 -30.15 -33.55
CA VAL A 34 -37.82 -29.68 -34.95
C VAL A 34 -39.24 -29.32 -35.47
N LYS A 35 -39.43 -28.00 -35.76
CA LYS A 35 -40.38 -27.29 -36.69
C LYS A 35 -41.89 -27.48 -36.42
N SER A 36 -42.82 -26.55 -36.69
CA SER A 36 -42.97 -25.45 -37.66
C SER A 36 -43.99 -24.43 -37.10
N ARG A 37 -43.79 -23.11 -37.27
CA ARG A 37 -44.38 -22.21 -38.29
C ARG A 37 -45.85 -22.46 -38.68
N ARG A 38 -46.76 -21.60 -38.19
CA ARG A 38 -47.96 -21.14 -38.91
C ARG A 38 -48.41 -19.76 -38.40
N GLU A 39 -48.55 -18.83 -39.35
CA GLU A 39 -49.17 -17.51 -39.21
C GLU A 39 -50.68 -17.60 -39.48
N SER A 40 -51.47 -16.79 -38.77
CA SER A 40 -52.74 -16.17 -39.20
C SER A 40 -53.16 -15.19 -38.07
N VAL A 41 -52.96 -13.88 -38.19
CA VAL A 41 -53.83 -12.86 -38.84
C VAL A 41 -55.16 -12.64 -38.11
N VAL A 42 -55.22 -11.47 -37.46
CA VAL A 42 -56.38 -10.57 -37.22
C VAL A 42 -57.36 -10.96 -36.09
N GLU A 43 -57.38 -10.17 -35.01
CA GLU A 43 -58.38 -9.10 -34.84
C GLU A 43 -58.01 -8.15 -33.69
N GLU A 44 -58.19 -6.86 -33.97
CA GLU A 44 -57.85 -5.70 -33.15
C GLU A 44 -59.01 -5.42 -32.19
N ILE A 45 -58.77 -5.58 -30.89
CA ILE A 45 -59.60 -5.00 -29.83
C ILE A 45 -58.63 -4.41 -28.80
N GLN A 46 -58.59 -3.09 -28.70
CA GLN A 46 -58.01 -2.38 -27.56
C GLN A 46 -58.99 -2.43 -26.39
N PRO A 47 -58.56 -2.88 -25.20
CA PRO A 47 -59.08 -2.36 -23.95
C PRO A 47 -58.02 -1.53 -23.20
N GLU A 48 -58.54 -0.47 -22.62
CA GLU A 48 -57.98 0.53 -21.71
C GLU A 48 -57.02 -0.05 -20.64
N PRO A 49 -55.96 0.68 -20.25
CA PRO A 49 -54.91 0.14 -19.38
C PRO A 49 -55.38 -0.07 -17.93
N GLU A 50 -55.36 -1.33 -17.48
CA GLU A 50 -55.40 -1.68 -16.06
C GLU A 50 -54.21 -1.08 -15.31
N GLN A 51 -54.49 -0.43 -14.18
CA GLN A 51 -53.47 0.13 -13.30
C GLN A 51 -52.55 -0.97 -12.75
N PRO A 52 -51.22 -0.77 -12.74
CA PRO A 52 -50.32 -1.74 -12.14
C PRO A 52 -50.54 -1.82 -10.62
N PRO A 53 -50.46 -3.02 -9.99
CA PRO A 53 -50.58 -3.17 -8.56
C PRO A 53 -49.49 -2.39 -7.81
N PRO A 54 -49.76 -1.94 -6.57
CA PRO A 54 -48.85 -1.06 -5.83
C PRO A 54 -47.51 -1.75 -5.61
N LYS A 55 -46.43 -1.07 -6.06
CA LYS A 55 -45.05 -1.51 -5.85
C LYS A 55 -44.78 -1.68 -4.35
N ILE A 56 -44.34 -2.88 -3.98
CA ILE A 56 -43.78 -3.15 -2.65
C ILE A 56 -42.55 -2.27 -2.50
N GLN A 57 -42.61 -1.27 -1.61
CA GLN A 57 -41.47 -0.42 -1.29
C GLN A 57 -40.38 -1.28 -0.67
N THR A 58 -39.30 -1.46 -1.41
CA THR A 58 -38.09 -2.09 -0.88
C THR A 58 -37.32 -1.04 -0.10
N TRP A 59 -36.50 -1.44 0.87
CA TRP A 59 -35.68 -0.51 1.66
C TRP A 59 -34.75 0.37 0.82
N PHE A 60 -34.50 0.00 -0.44
CA PHE A 60 -33.82 0.80 -1.47
C PHE A 60 -34.55 2.13 -1.78
N ASP A 61 -35.87 2.16 -1.67
CA ASP A 61 -36.71 3.34 -1.97
C ASP A 61 -36.66 4.41 -0.86
N LYS A 62 -36.00 4.11 0.27
CA LYS A 62 -35.80 5.03 1.41
C LYS A 62 -34.42 5.72 1.40
N ILE A 63 -33.58 5.43 0.41
CA ILE A 63 -32.28 6.08 0.28
C ILE A 63 -32.50 7.43 -0.44
N PRO A 64 -32.11 8.57 0.16
CA PRO A 64 -32.22 9.86 -0.51
C PRO A 64 -31.43 9.84 -1.82
N PRO A 65 -31.94 10.41 -2.92
CA PRO A 65 -31.29 10.37 -4.22
C PRO A 65 -29.92 11.05 -4.09
N LEU A 66 -28.87 10.26 -4.33
CA LEU A 66 -27.53 10.79 -4.49
C LEU A 66 -27.55 11.80 -5.65
N PRO A 67 -26.90 12.96 -5.52
CA PRO A 67 -26.80 13.91 -6.63
C PRO A 67 -26.20 13.19 -7.86
N PRO A 68 -26.72 13.46 -9.07
CA PRO A 68 -26.27 12.77 -10.28
C PRO A 68 -24.77 12.95 -10.44
N LYS A 69 -24.05 11.83 -10.57
CA LYS A 69 -22.61 11.84 -10.81
C LYS A 69 -22.35 12.63 -12.10
N PRO A 70 -21.45 13.62 -12.11
CA PRO A 70 -21.15 14.46 -13.28
C PRO A 70 -20.73 13.65 -14.53
N ASP A 71 -20.26 12.41 -14.34
CA ASP A 71 -19.81 11.54 -15.42
C ASP A 71 -20.95 11.00 -16.31
N GLU A 72 -22.17 10.85 -15.81
CA GLU A 72 -23.26 10.25 -16.62
C GLU A 72 -23.83 11.26 -17.62
N GLU A 73 -23.92 12.53 -17.25
CA GLU A 73 -24.28 13.61 -18.17
C GLU A 73 -23.20 13.85 -19.21
N LEU A 74 -21.92 13.76 -18.82
CA LEU A 74 -20.80 13.87 -19.74
C LEU A 74 -20.80 12.72 -20.76
N HIS A 75 -21.06 11.48 -20.33
CA HIS A 75 -21.17 10.34 -21.23
C HIS A 75 -22.34 10.47 -22.21
N LYS A 76 -23.50 10.96 -21.75
CA LYS A 76 -24.66 11.24 -22.62
C LYS A 76 -24.36 12.35 -23.63
N LYS A 77 -23.70 13.43 -23.21
CA LYS A 77 -23.25 14.52 -24.10
C LYS A 77 -22.25 14.03 -25.15
N LEU A 78 -21.20 13.31 -24.75
CA LEU A 78 -20.19 12.78 -25.67
C LEU A 78 -20.77 11.73 -26.63
N SER A 79 -21.74 10.93 -26.18
CA SER A 79 -22.42 9.98 -27.06
C SER A 79 -23.29 10.67 -28.11
N ALA A 80 -24.03 11.72 -27.72
CA ALA A 80 -24.82 12.54 -28.65
C ALA A 80 -23.90 13.27 -29.65
N GLU A 81 -22.77 13.81 -29.18
CA GLU A 81 -21.79 14.47 -30.03
C GLU A 81 -21.15 13.51 -31.04
N ARG A 82 -20.79 12.29 -30.64
CA ARG A 82 -20.28 11.26 -31.56
C ARG A 82 -21.31 10.88 -32.62
N LYS A 83 -22.59 10.74 -32.24
CA LYS A 83 -23.67 10.47 -33.19
C LYS A 83 -23.86 11.61 -34.18
N LEU A 84 -23.78 12.86 -33.72
CA LEU A 84 -23.88 14.03 -34.59
C LEU A 84 -22.70 14.13 -35.57
N ARG A 85 -21.46 13.93 -35.09
CA ARG A 85 -20.26 13.91 -35.97
C ARG A 85 -20.32 12.77 -36.99
N HIS A 86 -20.81 11.60 -36.59
CA HIS A 86 -21.01 10.48 -37.51
C HIS A 86 -22.07 10.81 -38.56
N ALA A 87 -23.22 11.38 -38.17
CA ALA A 87 -24.27 11.80 -39.09
C ALA A 87 -23.77 12.86 -40.10
N GLN A 88 -23.00 13.86 -39.64
CA GLN A 88 -22.39 14.87 -40.51
C GLN A 88 -21.37 14.27 -41.47
N LYS A 89 -20.55 13.31 -41.02
CA LYS A 89 -19.59 12.60 -41.88
C LYS A 89 -20.31 11.77 -42.95
N VAL A 90 -21.38 11.06 -42.58
CA VAL A 90 -22.23 10.32 -43.53
C VAL A 90 -22.90 11.26 -44.52
N GLU A 91 -23.46 12.39 -44.06
CA GLU A 91 -24.08 13.39 -44.93
C GLU A 91 -23.07 13.99 -45.92
N LYS A 92 -21.84 14.28 -45.47
CA LYS A 92 -20.74 14.74 -46.33
C LYS A 92 -20.41 13.71 -47.41
N TYR A 93 -20.22 12.43 -47.04
CA TYR A 93 -19.97 11.36 -48.00
C TYR A 93 -21.11 11.19 -49.00
N CYS A 94 -22.36 11.19 -48.55
CA CYS A 94 -23.51 11.08 -49.44
C CYS A 94 -23.59 12.26 -50.42
N LYS A 95 -23.27 13.49 -49.98
CA LYS A 95 -23.22 14.67 -50.88
C LYS A 95 -22.11 14.56 -51.90
N GLU A 96 -20.91 14.11 -51.50
CA GLU A 96 -19.77 13.93 -52.39
C GLU A 96 -20.05 12.85 -53.43
N GLU A 97 -20.58 11.70 -53.00
CA GLU A 97 -20.97 10.61 -53.90
C GLU A 97 -22.04 11.04 -54.91
N LEU A 98 -23.05 11.79 -54.46
CA LEU A 98 -24.11 12.31 -55.33
C LEU A 98 -23.56 13.35 -56.32
N ASN A 99 -22.60 14.17 -55.92
CA ASN A 99 -21.91 15.10 -56.81
C ASN A 99 -21.03 14.36 -57.83
N SER A 100 -20.34 13.28 -57.43
CA SER A 100 -19.58 12.42 -58.33
C SER A 100 -20.47 11.77 -59.39
N ILE A 101 -21.64 11.26 -58.98
CA ILE A 101 -22.64 10.69 -59.89
C ILE A 101 -23.11 11.77 -60.88
N PHE A 102 -23.39 12.98 -60.40
CA PHE A 102 -23.85 14.08 -61.24
C PHE A 102 -22.79 14.52 -62.25
N GLN A 103 -21.53 14.68 -61.82
CA GLN A 103 -20.42 15.04 -62.69
C GLN A 103 -20.14 13.96 -63.74
N PHE A 104 -20.21 12.68 -63.36
CA PHE A 104 -20.10 11.58 -64.31
C PHE A 104 -21.24 11.63 -65.34
N ALA A 105 -22.48 11.81 -64.89
CA ALA A 105 -23.65 11.90 -65.76
C ALA A 105 -23.54 13.07 -66.75
N MET A 106 -23.11 14.26 -66.30
CA MET A 106 -22.90 15.42 -67.16
C MET A 106 -21.81 15.15 -68.22
N LYS A 107 -20.64 14.64 -67.82
CA LYS A 107 -19.55 14.35 -68.78
C LYS A 107 -19.93 13.27 -69.78
N VAL A 108 -20.71 12.27 -69.37
CA VAL A 108 -21.22 11.23 -70.28
C VAL A 108 -22.27 11.82 -71.22
N SER A 109 -23.15 12.69 -70.73
CA SER A 109 -24.13 13.39 -71.55
C SER A 109 -23.47 14.25 -72.63
N ASP A 110 -22.42 14.99 -72.28
CA ASP A 110 -21.66 15.83 -73.23
C ASP A 110 -21.03 14.99 -74.36
N ILE A 111 -20.61 13.76 -74.06
CA ILE A 111 -20.08 12.82 -75.06
C ILE A 111 -21.20 12.35 -76.01
N TYR A 112 -22.41 12.11 -75.50
CA TYR A 112 -23.54 11.70 -76.33
C TYR A 112 -24.09 12.82 -77.23
N PHE A 113 -23.88 14.09 -76.89
CA PHE A 113 -24.29 15.22 -77.73
C PHE A 113 -23.30 15.53 -78.87
N ASN A 114 -22.07 15.04 -78.78
CA ASN A 114 -21.08 15.14 -79.84
C ASN A 114 -21.11 13.82 -80.65
N ASP A 115 -21.92 13.76 -81.71
CA ASP A 115 -22.18 12.59 -82.57
C ASP A 115 -20.92 12.12 -83.32
N ASP A 116 -19.97 11.50 -82.60
CA ASP A 116 -18.71 10.99 -83.14
C ASP A 116 -18.60 9.47 -82.91
N GLU A 117 -18.06 8.72 -83.88
CA GLU A 117 -17.98 7.23 -83.84
C GLU A 117 -17.16 6.69 -82.65
N ASN A 118 -16.33 7.54 -82.02
CA ASN A 118 -15.53 7.19 -80.83
C ASN A 118 -16.25 7.38 -79.49
N SER A 119 -17.47 7.94 -79.48
CA SER A 119 -18.27 8.22 -78.27
C SER A 119 -18.45 7.01 -77.35
N ILE A 120 -18.65 5.81 -77.91
CA ILE A 120 -18.86 4.57 -77.12
C ILE A 120 -17.60 4.16 -76.34
N LYS A 121 -16.41 4.33 -76.93
CA LYS A 121 -15.14 4.02 -76.24
C LYS A 121 -14.89 5.03 -75.12
N GLU A 122 -15.23 6.29 -75.34
CA GLU A 122 -15.02 7.35 -74.36
C GLU A 122 -15.99 7.25 -73.17
N VAL A 123 -17.26 6.89 -73.41
CA VAL A 123 -18.22 6.57 -72.33
C VAL A 123 -17.74 5.37 -71.50
N ARG A 124 -17.17 4.32 -72.13
CA ARG A 124 -16.56 3.20 -71.39
C ARG A 124 -15.38 3.64 -70.54
N ARG A 125 -14.50 4.50 -71.06
CA ARG A 125 -13.39 5.10 -70.30
C ARG A 125 -13.91 5.89 -69.10
N LYS A 126 -14.91 6.75 -69.28
CA LYS A 126 -15.52 7.52 -68.18
C LYS A 126 -16.21 6.64 -67.14
N ARG A 127 -16.82 5.51 -67.51
CA ARG A 127 -17.36 4.53 -66.55
C ARG A 127 -16.28 3.88 -65.70
N ILE A 128 -15.12 3.59 -66.30
CA ILE A 128 -13.97 3.04 -65.58
C ILE A 128 -13.39 4.11 -64.64
N GLU A 129 -13.24 5.34 -65.10
CA GLU A 129 -12.79 6.48 -64.27
C GLU A 129 -13.73 6.71 -63.06
N PHE A 130 -15.05 6.59 -63.25
CA PHE A 130 -16.04 6.68 -62.16
C PHE A 130 -15.92 5.51 -61.17
N LYS A 131 -15.79 4.27 -61.65
CA LYS A 131 -15.57 3.09 -60.79
C LYS A 131 -14.27 3.16 -60.00
N ASN A 132 -13.25 3.84 -60.54
CA ASN A 132 -11.96 4.02 -59.89
C ASN A 132 -11.93 5.26 -58.97
N GLY A 133 -13.07 5.89 -58.67
CA GLY A 133 -13.17 6.98 -57.69
C GLY A 133 -12.64 8.34 -58.15
N ILE A 134 -12.29 8.51 -59.44
CA ILE A 134 -11.67 9.74 -59.98
C ILE A 134 -12.64 10.94 -59.94
N PHE A 135 -13.94 10.68 -59.84
CA PHE A 135 -14.98 11.72 -59.72
C PHE A 135 -15.31 12.11 -58.28
N ILE A 136 -14.71 11.46 -57.28
CA ILE A 136 -14.81 11.86 -55.88
C ILE A 136 -13.83 13.02 -55.68
N PRO A 137 -14.28 14.23 -55.29
CA PRO A 137 -13.36 15.33 -55.02
C PRO A 137 -12.35 14.87 -53.96
N SER A 138 -11.06 14.85 -54.30
CA SER A 138 -10.00 14.67 -53.31
C SER A 138 -10.13 15.78 -52.27
N GLU A 139 -10.09 15.44 -50.98
CA GLU A 139 -10.00 16.45 -49.92
C GLU A 139 -8.90 17.44 -50.31
N GLU A 140 -9.25 18.72 -50.47
CA GLU A 140 -8.25 19.79 -50.59
C GLU A 140 -7.48 19.79 -49.27
N SER A 141 -6.39 19.02 -49.25
CA SER A 141 -5.37 19.08 -48.23
C SER A 141 -4.69 20.43 -48.39
N GLU A 142 -4.76 21.27 -47.36
CA GLU A 142 -3.74 22.29 -47.14
C GLU A 142 -2.37 21.60 -47.31
N GLU A 143 -1.52 22.24 -48.11
CA GLU A 143 -0.21 21.74 -48.54
C GLU A 143 0.69 21.41 -47.34
N GLU A 144 0.65 20.17 -46.86
CA GLU A 144 1.80 19.53 -46.23
C GLU A 144 2.46 18.62 -47.27
N THR A 145 3.54 19.15 -47.83
CA THR A 145 4.49 18.45 -48.68
C THR A 145 4.76 17.04 -48.17
N THR A 146 4.40 16.08 -49.01
CA THR A 146 4.63 14.65 -48.87
C THR A 146 6.10 14.33 -48.64
N LYS A 147 6.46 14.07 -47.38
CA LYS A 147 7.06 12.78 -47.05
C LYS A 147 5.92 11.96 -46.45
N LYS A 148 5.54 10.86 -47.12
CA LYS A 148 4.74 9.80 -46.48
C LYS A 148 5.50 9.38 -45.22
N ALA A 149 5.15 9.97 -44.08
CA ALA A 149 5.60 9.49 -42.80
C ALA A 149 4.89 8.16 -42.61
N ILE A 150 5.57 7.07 -42.99
CA ILE A 150 5.45 5.81 -42.27
C ILE A 150 5.64 6.23 -40.81
N LEU A 151 4.55 6.42 -40.05
CA LEU A 151 4.64 6.56 -38.62
C LEU A 151 5.31 5.25 -38.17
N PRO A 152 6.57 5.27 -37.69
CA PRO A 152 7.17 4.05 -37.22
C PRO A 152 6.38 3.67 -35.97
N VAL A 153 5.54 2.64 -36.06
CA VAL A 153 4.91 2.03 -34.88
C VAL A 153 6.05 1.38 -34.11
N LYS A 154 6.70 2.18 -33.26
CA LYS A 154 7.86 1.76 -32.49
C LYS A 154 7.42 0.63 -31.57
N LEU A 155 7.93 -0.58 -31.82
CA LEU A 155 7.83 -1.71 -30.93
C LEU A 155 8.61 -1.35 -29.66
N GLU A 156 7.97 -1.30 -28.49
CA GLU A 156 8.59 -0.86 -27.23
C GLU A 156 8.12 -1.80 -26.14
N PRO A 157 9.04 -2.58 -25.56
CA PRO A 157 9.50 -2.32 -24.22
C PRO A 157 10.99 -2.64 -24.01
N LYS A 158 11.41 -2.14 -22.84
CA LYS A 158 12.47 -2.66 -21.98
C LYS A 158 12.27 -2.20 -20.53
N HIS A 159 11.56 -1.10 -20.27
CA HIS A 159 10.89 -0.81 -18.98
C HIS A 159 9.69 0.13 -19.19
N SER A 160 8.56 -0.38 -19.71
CA SER A 160 7.34 0.45 -19.86
C SER A 160 6.77 0.83 -18.49
N ILE A 161 6.08 1.98 -18.41
CA ILE A 161 5.35 2.40 -17.21
C ILE A 161 4.35 1.33 -16.76
N ASP A 162 3.75 0.57 -17.67
CA ASP A 162 2.77 -0.47 -17.32
C ASP A 162 3.43 -1.67 -16.64
N ILE A 163 4.57 -2.17 -17.15
CA ILE A 163 5.37 -3.20 -16.48
C ILE A 163 5.92 -2.67 -15.16
N GLN A 164 6.41 -1.43 -15.15
CA GLN A 164 6.81 -0.78 -13.91
C GLN A 164 5.64 -0.55 -12.95
N ASN A 165 4.39 -0.39 -13.38
CA ASN A 165 3.22 -0.28 -12.51
C ASN A 165 2.77 -1.66 -12.02
N TYR A 166 3.02 -2.72 -12.77
CA TYR A 166 2.88 -4.09 -12.29
C TYR A 166 3.95 -4.44 -11.24
N LEU A 167 5.18 -3.94 -11.42
CA LEU A 167 6.30 -4.10 -10.48
C LEU A 167 6.29 -3.08 -9.32
N ARG A 168 5.74 -1.88 -9.51
CA ARG A 168 5.62 -0.80 -8.51
C ARG A 168 4.31 -0.91 -7.76
N ILE A 169 4.48 -0.90 -6.46
CA ILE A 169 3.51 -1.36 -5.49
C ILE A 169 2.36 -0.37 -5.34
N SER A 170 1.13 -0.83 -5.57
CA SER A 170 -0.08 -0.09 -5.18
C SER A 170 -0.10 0.09 -3.66
N LYS A 171 -0.66 1.21 -3.18
CA LYS A 171 -0.84 1.61 -1.77
C LYS A 171 -1.73 0.66 -0.92
N GLN A 172 -1.65 -0.66 -1.11
CA GLN A 172 -2.35 -1.62 -0.27
C GLN A 172 -1.59 -1.86 1.04
N PRO A 173 -2.29 -2.17 2.13
CA PRO A 173 -1.66 -2.47 3.42
C PRO A 173 -0.90 -3.81 3.32
N TYR A 174 0.43 -3.73 3.23
CA TYR A 174 1.32 -4.89 3.11
C TYR A 174 1.28 -5.82 4.34
N TYR A 175 0.70 -5.37 5.46
CA TYR A 175 0.47 -6.21 6.64
C TYR A 175 -0.40 -7.44 6.34
N SER A 176 -1.41 -7.32 5.47
CA SER A 176 -2.25 -8.47 5.08
C SER A 176 -1.45 -9.55 4.33
N MET A 177 -0.49 -9.12 3.50
CA MET A 177 0.41 -10.02 2.79
C MET A 177 1.42 -10.67 3.73
N LEU A 178 1.96 -9.90 4.68
CA LEU A 178 2.82 -10.44 5.73
C LEU A 178 2.10 -11.44 6.61
N GLU A 179 0.86 -11.16 7.02
CA GLU A 179 0.05 -12.08 7.82
C GLU A 179 -0.15 -13.43 7.11
N SER A 180 -0.42 -13.41 5.80
CA SER A 180 -0.54 -14.64 5.01
C SER A 180 0.75 -15.45 4.94
N LEU A 181 1.91 -14.79 4.89
CA LEU A 181 3.21 -15.43 4.73
C LEU A 181 3.77 -15.91 6.08
N PHE A 182 3.69 -15.06 7.09
CA PHE A 182 4.16 -15.31 8.45
C PHE A 182 3.19 -16.19 9.24
N LEU A 183 1.94 -16.33 8.80
CA LEU A 183 0.87 -17.05 9.49
C LEU A 183 0.61 -16.49 10.90
N THR A 184 0.75 -15.18 11.06
CA THR A 184 0.61 -14.46 12.34
C THR A 184 -0.13 -13.14 12.15
N LYS A 185 -0.83 -12.69 13.20
CA LYS A 185 -1.69 -11.50 13.13
C LYS A 185 -0.85 -10.22 13.16
N ILE A 186 -0.89 -9.46 12.07
CA ILE A 186 -0.13 -8.20 11.97
C ILE A 186 -1.09 -7.10 11.54
N SER A 187 -1.12 -6.01 12.31
CA SER A 187 -1.94 -4.84 12.03
C SER A 187 -1.27 -3.56 12.53
N ASP A 188 -1.84 -2.42 12.16
CA ASP A 188 -1.44 -1.11 12.72
C ASP A 188 -1.62 -1.01 14.24
N SER A 189 -2.42 -1.89 14.85
CA SER A 189 -2.72 -1.86 16.30
C SER A 189 -1.97 -2.92 17.09
N TYR A 190 -1.57 -4.00 16.45
CA TYR A 190 -1.02 -5.19 17.08
C TYR A 190 0.01 -5.84 16.16
N VAL A 191 1.20 -6.10 16.67
CA VAL A 191 2.27 -6.78 15.95
C VAL A 191 2.60 -8.08 16.68
N SER A 192 2.69 -9.17 15.92
CA SER A 192 3.29 -10.44 16.35
C SER A 192 4.36 -10.88 15.36
N ASP A 193 5.23 -11.79 15.77
CA ASP A 193 6.29 -12.33 14.92
C ASP A 193 6.10 -13.85 14.71
N PRO A 194 6.44 -14.40 13.54
CA PRO A 194 6.42 -15.86 13.32
C PRO A 194 7.35 -16.64 14.27
N ASN A 195 8.42 -16.02 14.78
CA ASN A 195 9.26 -16.60 15.82
C ASN A 195 8.51 -16.59 17.16
N LYS A 196 8.16 -17.76 17.69
CA LYS A 196 7.34 -17.92 18.90
C LYS A 196 7.98 -17.28 20.15
N THR A 197 9.28 -17.40 20.30
CA THR A 197 10.00 -16.89 21.47
C THR A 197 10.07 -15.37 21.42
N PHE A 198 10.34 -14.82 20.23
CA PHE A 198 10.33 -13.39 20.00
C PHE A 198 8.92 -12.76 20.05
N SER A 199 7.89 -13.47 19.56
CA SER A 199 6.49 -13.02 19.65
C SER A 199 6.06 -12.84 21.10
N LYS A 200 6.44 -13.75 22.01
CA LYS A 200 6.16 -13.60 23.45
C LYS A 200 6.79 -12.35 24.04
N LEU A 201 8.01 -12.02 23.63
CA LEU A 201 8.68 -10.79 24.06
C LEU A 201 7.90 -9.56 23.56
N ILE A 202 7.54 -9.51 22.28
CA ILE A 202 6.74 -8.41 21.70
C ILE A 202 5.39 -8.30 22.41
N GLU A 203 4.70 -9.42 22.64
CA GLU A 203 3.42 -9.46 23.34
C GLU A 203 3.55 -8.88 24.75
N THR A 204 4.56 -9.29 25.51
CA THR A 204 4.84 -8.77 26.85
C THR A 204 5.11 -7.26 26.82
N ILE A 205 5.90 -6.78 25.86
CA ILE A 205 6.17 -5.34 25.68
C ILE A 205 4.88 -4.60 25.31
N GLN A 206 4.07 -5.14 24.39
CA GLN A 206 2.82 -4.52 23.98
C GLN A 206 1.81 -4.43 25.13
N GLU A 207 1.65 -5.49 25.92
CA GLU A 207 0.79 -5.50 27.10
C GLU A 207 1.17 -4.38 28.08
N ASN A 208 2.47 -4.21 28.36
CA ASN A 208 2.96 -3.14 29.23
C ASN A 208 2.83 -1.73 28.61
N SER A 209 2.70 -1.62 27.29
CA SER A 209 2.52 -0.33 26.59
C SER A 209 1.08 0.15 26.49
N THR A 210 0.08 -0.73 26.69
CA THR A 210 -1.33 -0.48 26.32
C THR A 210 -1.96 0.76 26.95
N ASN A 211 -1.53 1.14 28.16
CA ASN A 211 -2.06 2.32 28.87
C ASN A 211 -1.22 3.59 28.64
N TYR A 212 -0.09 3.49 27.93
CA TYR A 212 0.77 4.65 27.69
C TYR A 212 0.15 5.68 26.73
N PRO A 213 -0.62 5.36 25.69
CA PRO A 213 -1.23 6.40 24.84
C PRO A 213 -2.34 7.21 25.51
N GLU A 214 -2.74 6.85 26.74
CA GLU A 214 -3.83 7.48 27.46
C GLU A 214 -3.43 8.84 28.07
N ILE A 215 -4.43 9.54 28.57
CA ILE A 215 -4.26 10.82 29.25
C ILE A 215 -3.64 10.56 30.62
N TYR A 216 -2.59 11.30 30.96
CA TYR A 216 -1.97 11.20 32.28
C TYR A 216 -2.87 11.83 33.34
N GLU A 217 -3.58 10.99 34.08
CA GLU A 217 -4.40 11.38 35.22
C GLU A 217 -4.06 10.50 36.43
N PRO A 218 -3.16 10.96 37.33
CA PRO A 218 -2.88 10.23 38.55
C PRO A 218 -4.10 10.26 39.49
N ASP A 219 -4.35 9.15 40.18
CA ASP A 219 -5.39 9.09 41.21
C ASP A 219 -5.13 10.14 42.30
N LYS A 220 -6.12 10.99 42.55
CA LYS A 220 -6.04 12.04 43.56
C LYS A 220 -6.68 11.59 44.88
N PRO A 221 -5.91 11.09 45.85
CA PRO A 221 -6.47 10.72 47.15
C PRO A 221 -7.14 11.91 47.84
N VAL A 222 -8.24 11.63 48.56
CA VAL A 222 -8.92 12.64 49.37
C VAL A 222 -8.09 12.90 50.62
N LEU A 223 -7.81 14.17 50.89
CA LEU A 223 -7.11 14.62 52.08
C LEU A 223 -8.13 15.30 53.02
N PRO A 224 -8.75 14.61 54.00
CA PRO A 224 -9.90 15.13 54.76
C PRO A 224 -9.48 16.13 55.86
N PHE A 225 -8.55 17.03 55.55
CA PHE A 225 -7.94 17.95 56.50
C PHE A 225 -8.07 19.41 56.03
N VAL A 226 -8.04 20.32 57.00
CA VAL A 226 -7.92 21.76 56.75
C VAL A 226 -6.48 22.16 57.07
N ILE A 227 -5.72 22.53 56.04
CA ILE A 227 -4.30 22.87 56.14
C ILE A 227 -4.11 24.35 55.81
N CYS A 228 -3.37 25.07 56.64
CA CYS A 228 -2.98 26.44 56.35
C CYS A 228 -1.54 26.46 55.80
N VAL A 229 -1.34 27.02 54.61
CA VAL A 229 -0.03 27.22 53.99
C VAL A 229 0.34 28.70 54.11
N VAL A 230 1.34 29.00 54.92
CA VAL A 230 1.68 30.37 55.31
C VAL A 230 3.18 30.61 55.21
N GLY A 231 3.59 31.84 54.99
CA GLY A 231 5.01 32.20 54.89
C GLY A 231 5.21 33.64 54.45
N PRO A 232 6.45 34.17 54.55
CA PRO A 232 6.79 35.44 53.94
C PRO A 232 6.54 35.45 52.41
N PRO A 233 6.37 36.64 51.81
CA PRO A 233 6.37 36.78 50.35
C PRO A 233 7.58 36.06 49.75
N TYR A 234 7.37 35.40 48.61
CA TYR A 234 8.39 34.62 47.92
C TYR A 234 8.89 33.36 48.66
N GLY A 235 8.31 32.99 49.81
CA GLY A 235 8.71 31.80 50.57
C GLY A 235 8.47 30.45 49.88
N GLY A 236 7.65 30.41 48.81
CA GLY A 236 7.32 29.19 48.06
C GLY A 236 5.92 28.63 48.35
N THR A 237 5.04 29.39 49.00
CA THR A 237 3.67 29.00 49.35
C THR A 237 2.85 28.58 48.12
N THR A 238 2.96 29.31 47.02
CA THR A 238 2.27 29.01 45.75
C THR A 238 2.70 27.66 45.17
N THR A 239 4.01 27.38 45.15
CA THR A 239 4.55 26.08 44.67
C THR A 239 4.06 24.91 45.53
N ILE A 240 4.00 25.09 46.86
CA ILE A 240 3.44 24.06 47.76
C ILE A 240 1.95 23.83 47.45
N CYS A 241 1.17 24.89 47.25
CA CYS A 241 -0.26 24.76 46.93
C CYS A 241 -0.46 24.09 45.56
N GLN A 242 0.35 24.43 44.56
CA GLN A 242 0.37 23.78 43.25
C GLN A 242 0.59 22.27 43.38
N LEU A 243 1.62 21.84 44.10
CA LEU A 243 1.93 20.42 44.27
C LEU A 243 0.81 19.68 44.99
N LEU A 244 0.27 20.24 46.08
CA LEU A 244 -0.81 19.60 46.83
C LEU A 244 -2.11 19.53 46.04
N MET A 245 -2.44 20.56 45.25
CA MET A 245 -3.63 20.59 44.38
C MET A 245 -3.54 19.60 43.22
N ASN A 246 -2.34 19.37 42.70
CA ASN A 246 -2.11 18.38 41.64
C ASN A 246 -2.04 16.95 42.19
N THR A 247 -1.69 16.77 43.46
CA THR A 247 -1.56 15.44 44.09
C THR A 247 -2.86 14.97 44.74
N TYR A 248 -3.58 15.84 45.45
CA TYR A 248 -4.70 15.47 46.31
C TYR A 248 -6.01 16.09 45.82
N SER A 249 -7.14 15.47 46.17
CA SER A 249 -8.47 16.06 45.98
C SER A 249 -8.69 17.16 47.03
N VAL A 250 -8.28 18.38 46.72
CA VAL A 250 -8.33 19.54 47.63
C VAL A 250 -8.88 20.80 46.94
N VAL A 251 -9.44 21.71 47.73
CA VAL A 251 -9.79 23.06 47.30
C VAL A 251 -8.81 24.04 47.94
N VAL A 252 -8.12 24.82 47.11
CA VAL A 252 -7.22 25.88 47.56
C VAL A 252 -7.99 27.19 47.65
N ILE A 253 -7.91 27.86 48.80
CA ILE A 253 -8.44 29.19 49.08
C ILE A 253 -7.26 30.15 49.18
N GLU A 254 -7.11 31.05 48.22
CA GLU A 254 -6.02 32.02 48.18
C GLU A 254 -6.48 33.36 48.80
N ALA A 255 -5.95 33.69 49.97
CA ALA A 255 -6.31 34.92 50.68
C ALA A 255 -5.32 36.04 50.36
N VAL A 256 -5.76 37.03 49.57
CA VAL A 256 -4.94 38.13 49.08
C VAL A 256 -5.33 39.43 49.81
N TYR A 257 -4.37 40.00 50.53
CA TYR A 257 -4.56 41.27 51.22
C TYR A 257 -4.48 42.44 50.23
N MET A 258 -5.58 43.20 50.10
CA MET A 258 -5.62 44.45 49.36
C MET A 258 -5.77 45.63 50.33
N PRO A 259 -4.72 46.44 50.53
CA PRO A 259 -4.84 47.63 51.37
C PRO A 259 -5.87 48.59 50.75
N PRO A 260 -6.71 49.25 51.56
CA PRO A 260 -7.62 50.27 51.06
C PRO A 260 -6.82 51.41 50.40
N PRO A 261 -7.32 52.01 49.32
CA PRO A 261 -6.63 53.10 48.64
C PRO A 261 -6.37 54.24 49.62
N ASP A 262 -5.11 54.68 49.68
CA ASP A 262 -4.62 55.61 50.69
C ASP A 262 -5.21 57.02 50.46
N THR A 263 -6.41 57.27 50.99
CA THR A 263 -7.09 58.58 50.89
C THR A 263 -6.43 59.65 51.78
N SER A 264 -5.40 59.30 52.56
CA SER A 264 -4.82 60.16 53.60
C SER A 264 -3.67 61.07 53.13
N ARG A 265 -3.19 60.90 51.89
CA ARG A 265 -2.05 61.68 51.33
C ARG A 265 -2.36 62.51 50.09
N ARG A 266 -3.61 62.93 49.87
CA ARG A 266 -3.90 63.95 48.83
C ARG A 266 -3.53 65.35 49.36
N LYS A 267 -2.27 65.76 49.18
CA LYS A 267 -1.94 67.19 49.14
C LYS A 267 -2.67 67.81 47.94
N LYS A 268 -3.44 68.85 48.21
CA LYS A 268 -4.20 69.61 47.22
C LYS A 268 -3.20 70.28 46.24
N GLY A 269 -3.02 69.75 45.03
CA GLY A 269 -2.29 70.43 43.95
C GLY A 269 -1.30 69.65 43.08
N GLU A 270 -1.19 68.32 43.17
CA GLU A 270 -0.33 67.54 42.25
C GLU A 270 -1.13 67.00 41.05
N PRO A 271 -0.60 67.05 39.81
CA PRO A 271 -1.28 66.53 38.62
C PRO A 271 -1.47 65.01 38.72
N GLU A 272 -2.63 64.53 38.27
CA GLU A 272 -2.93 63.10 38.14
C GLU A 272 -1.91 62.43 37.22
N THR A 273 -0.93 61.73 37.80
CA THR A 273 -0.30 60.63 37.07
C THR A 273 -1.36 59.53 36.93
N PRO A 274 -1.51 58.94 35.73
CA PRO A 274 -2.41 57.81 35.55
C PRO A 274 -2.02 56.70 36.54
N PRO A 275 -3.00 55.96 37.09
CA PRO A 275 -2.71 54.87 38.00
C PRO A 275 -1.70 53.92 37.32
N PRO A 276 -0.67 53.44 38.03
CA PRO A 276 0.19 52.40 37.49
C PRO A 276 -0.69 51.27 36.99
N GLU A 277 -0.42 50.79 35.77
CA GLU A 277 -1.13 49.67 35.17
C GLU A 277 -1.31 48.54 36.20
N PRO A 278 -2.50 47.92 36.30
CA PRO A 278 -2.72 46.85 37.27
C PRO A 278 -1.67 45.76 37.04
N LYS A 279 -0.90 45.46 38.08
CA LYS A 279 -0.04 44.27 38.10
C LYS A 279 -0.89 43.09 37.65
N LEU A 280 -0.45 42.35 36.63
CA LEU A 280 -1.12 41.12 36.24
C LEU A 280 -1.03 40.14 37.41
N ASP A 281 -2.12 39.97 38.15
CA ASP A 281 -2.22 38.99 39.21
C ASP A 281 -2.56 37.63 38.59
N TYR A 282 -1.53 36.78 38.46
CA TYR A 282 -1.67 35.40 37.98
C TYR A 282 -2.03 34.47 39.14
N HIS A 283 -3.33 34.23 39.35
CA HIS A 283 -3.83 33.35 40.40
C HIS A 283 -3.74 31.87 40.03
N LEU A 284 -3.62 31.00 41.03
CA LEU A 284 -3.62 29.55 40.83
C LEU A 284 -4.94 29.10 40.18
N HIS A 285 -4.83 28.47 39.02
CA HIS A 285 -5.98 27.96 38.28
C HIS A 285 -6.70 26.88 39.07
N GLY A 286 -8.02 27.02 39.23
CA GLY A 286 -8.83 26.13 40.06
C GLY A 286 -8.85 26.47 41.56
N SER A 287 -8.11 27.50 42.00
CA SER A 287 -8.21 28.04 43.36
C SER A 287 -9.35 29.05 43.50
N MET A 288 -9.85 29.21 44.73
CA MET A 288 -10.81 30.25 45.08
C MET A 288 -10.08 31.44 45.67
N VAL A 289 -10.05 32.55 44.95
CA VAL A 289 -9.37 33.77 45.38
C VAL A 289 -10.31 34.62 46.24
N ILE A 290 -9.83 34.98 47.43
CA ILE A 290 -10.51 35.86 48.38
C ILE A 290 -9.66 37.11 48.55
N TYR A 291 -10.24 38.26 48.23
CA TYR A 291 -9.63 39.55 48.48
C TYR A 291 -10.15 40.15 49.78
N TYR A 292 -9.25 40.62 50.63
CA TYR A 292 -9.61 41.21 51.91
C TYR A 292 -8.79 42.47 52.23
N SER A 293 -9.47 43.46 52.82
CA SER A 293 -8.85 44.68 53.35
C SER A 293 -8.86 44.74 54.88
N ASP A 294 -9.66 43.89 55.53
CA ASP A 294 -9.68 43.70 56.98
C ASP A 294 -9.81 42.22 57.37
N ASP A 295 -9.37 41.89 58.60
CA ASP A 295 -9.33 40.50 59.08
C ASP A 295 -10.73 39.90 59.28
N LYS A 296 -11.74 40.73 59.56
CA LYS A 296 -13.12 40.26 59.78
C LYS A 296 -13.73 39.74 58.48
N ASN A 297 -13.55 40.48 57.39
CA ASN A 297 -14.01 40.11 56.07
C ASN A 297 -13.28 38.85 55.57
N ALA A 298 -11.95 38.77 55.77
CA ALA A 298 -11.17 37.57 55.44
C ALA A 298 -11.75 36.30 56.10
N VAL A 299 -11.96 36.35 57.42
CA VAL A 299 -12.50 35.22 58.19
C VAL A 299 -13.91 34.86 57.74
N GLN A 300 -14.76 35.85 57.46
CA GLN A 300 -16.14 35.61 57.01
C GLN A 300 -16.16 34.92 55.64
N GLN A 301 -15.40 35.42 54.66
CA GLN A 301 -15.34 34.82 53.32
C GLN A 301 -14.77 33.40 53.36
N ILE A 302 -13.65 33.18 54.07
CA ILE A 302 -13.06 31.84 54.25
C ILE A 302 -14.07 30.90 54.90
N SER A 303 -14.79 31.35 55.93
CA SER A 303 -15.77 30.51 56.63
C SER A 303 -16.97 30.14 55.77
N THR A 304 -17.40 31.00 54.84
CA THR A 304 -18.46 30.68 53.87
C THR A 304 -17.98 29.60 52.91
N VAL A 305 -16.80 29.76 52.31
CA VAL A 305 -16.25 28.77 51.38
C VAL A 305 -16.05 27.42 52.04
N VAL A 306 -15.54 27.39 53.29
CA VAL A 306 -15.33 26.16 54.05
C VAL A 306 -16.64 25.43 54.37
N LYS A 307 -17.79 26.11 54.40
CA LYS A 307 -19.11 25.48 54.63
C LYS A 307 -19.65 24.78 53.39
N ASP A 308 -19.37 25.33 52.22
CA ASP A 308 -19.94 24.85 50.96
C ASP A 308 -19.21 23.60 50.44
N ILE A 309 -18.05 23.26 51.01
CA ILE A 309 -17.22 22.12 50.61
C ILE A 309 -17.55 20.89 51.46
N ASP A 310 -17.93 19.78 50.80
CA ASP A 310 -18.09 18.49 51.46
C ASP A 310 -16.73 17.86 51.81
N ARG A 311 -16.45 17.79 53.11
CA ARG A 311 -15.19 17.28 53.67
C ARG A 311 -14.96 15.80 53.44
N ASN A 312 -16.00 15.04 53.08
CA ASN A 312 -15.86 13.63 52.74
C ASN A 312 -15.31 13.43 51.32
N THR A 313 -15.33 14.47 50.48
CA THR A 313 -14.92 14.40 49.07
C THR A 313 -13.70 15.25 48.75
N LYS A 314 -13.46 16.34 49.49
CA LYS A 314 -12.32 17.25 49.27
C LYS A 314 -11.72 17.77 50.57
N GLY A 315 -10.40 17.90 50.57
CA GLY A 315 -9.66 18.67 51.56
C GLY A 315 -9.70 20.17 51.31
N ILE A 316 -9.24 20.94 52.29
CA ILE A 316 -9.19 22.41 52.19
C ILE A 316 -7.79 22.91 52.52
N ILE A 317 -7.24 23.71 51.63
CA ILE A 317 -5.97 24.40 51.82
C ILE A 317 -6.24 25.90 51.85
N ILE A 318 -5.84 26.58 52.92
CA ILE A 318 -5.92 28.04 53.05
C ILE A 318 -4.51 28.60 52.85
N SER A 319 -4.29 29.31 51.75
CA SER A 319 -3.01 29.92 51.39
C SER A 319 -2.99 31.39 51.78
N GLY A 320 -1.90 31.84 52.43
CA GLY A 320 -1.67 33.25 52.74
C GLY A 320 -2.43 33.79 53.96
N TYR A 321 -3.12 32.93 54.71
CA TYR A 321 -3.83 33.29 55.95
C TYR A 321 -3.91 32.07 56.88
N PRO A 322 -3.75 32.20 58.21
CA PRO A 322 -3.44 33.41 58.99
C PRO A 322 -1.94 33.73 59.06
N ASN A 323 -1.59 35.01 58.99
CA ASN A 323 -0.21 35.52 59.11
C ASN A 323 0.11 36.07 60.51
N THR A 324 -0.90 36.27 61.37
CA THR A 324 -0.72 36.73 62.76
C THR A 324 -1.49 35.85 63.75
N LYS A 325 -1.08 35.90 65.03
CA LYS A 325 -1.78 35.19 66.12
C LYS A 325 -3.23 35.67 66.30
N GLN A 326 -3.50 36.94 66.00
CA GLN A 326 -4.85 37.52 66.09
C GLN A 326 -5.75 36.98 64.98
N GLN A 327 -5.22 36.89 63.76
CA GLN A 327 -5.90 36.26 62.61
C GLN A 327 -6.21 34.79 62.90
N LEU A 328 -5.24 34.05 63.43
CA LEU A 328 -5.43 32.65 63.86
C LEU A 328 -6.58 32.51 64.86
N SER A 329 -6.55 33.31 65.93
CA SER A 329 -7.57 33.26 66.99
C SER A 329 -8.97 33.61 66.46
N SER A 330 -9.06 34.46 65.44
CA SER A 330 -10.33 34.87 64.82
C SER A 330 -10.85 33.79 63.88
N LEU A 331 -9.97 33.17 63.10
CA LEU A 331 -10.29 32.06 62.20
C LEU A 331 -10.78 30.83 62.97
N GLU A 332 -10.07 30.44 64.03
CA GLU A 332 -10.45 29.32 64.90
C GLU A 332 -11.86 29.49 65.46
N LYS A 333 -12.18 30.68 65.98
CA LYS A 333 -13.51 30.99 66.53
C LYS A 333 -14.61 30.87 65.48
N SER A 334 -14.35 31.39 64.28
CA SER A 334 -15.34 31.35 63.19
C SER A 334 -15.56 29.92 62.68
N LEU A 335 -14.50 29.14 62.50
CA LEU A 335 -14.60 27.76 62.03
C LEU A 335 -15.22 26.83 63.09
N ALA A 336 -14.91 27.02 64.37
CA ALA A 336 -15.47 26.22 65.48
C ALA A 336 -16.99 26.49 65.69
N GLY A 337 -17.45 27.71 65.42
CA GLY A 337 -18.86 28.08 65.48
C GLY A 337 -19.76 27.39 64.45
N ASN A 338 -19.17 26.71 63.46
CA ASN A 338 -19.88 26.13 62.32
C ASN A 338 -20.07 24.60 62.40
N THR A 339 -19.73 23.96 63.52
CA THR A 339 -19.99 22.52 63.75
C THR A 339 -21.47 22.28 64.10
N ILE A 340 -22.36 22.32 63.10
CA ILE A 340 -23.76 21.91 63.26
C ILE A 340 -23.91 20.45 62.81
N GLY A 341 -24.12 19.54 63.76
CA GLY A 341 -24.50 18.15 63.48
C GLY A 341 -24.05 17.12 64.50
N ARG A 342 -24.58 17.15 65.74
CA ARG A 342 -24.71 15.92 66.56
C ARG A 342 -26.20 15.62 66.72
N PRO A 343 -26.68 14.40 66.44
CA PRO A 343 -28.04 14.02 66.79
C PRO A 343 -28.13 13.93 68.32
N ASN A 344 -29.17 14.56 68.88
CA ASN A 344 -29.48 14.53 70.30
C ASN A 344 -29.58 13.09 70.81
N SER A 345 -28.63 12.68 71.65
CA SER A 345 -28.90 11.64 72.65
C SER A 345 -28.18 11.94 73.96
N ALA A 346 -29.02 12.00 75.00
CA ALA A 346 -28.80 11.75 76.43
C ALA A 346 -27.53 12.26 77.16
N ARG A 347 -27.79 13.15 78.12
CA ARG A 347 -27.22 13.28 79.47
C ARG A 347 -26.03 12.35 79.83
N SER A 348 -24.87 12.95 80.06
CA SER A 348 -24.06 12.68 81.26
C SER A 348 -23.03 13.81 81.49
N SER A 349 -22.91 14.20 82.75
CA SER A 349 -21.93 15.14 83.27
C SER A 349 -20.55 14.48 83.29
N GLU A 350 -19.74 14.74 82.28
CA GLU A 350 -18.31 14.42 82.26
C GLU A 350 -17.55 15.59 81.64
N LYS A 351 -16.42 15.95 82.25
CA LYS A 351 -15.58 17.12 81.93
C LYS A 351 -15.45 17.32 80.42
N GLN A 352 -15.97 18.45 79.94
CA GLN A 352 -15.88 18.87 78.54
C GLN A 352 -14.41 18.88 78.09
N LYS A 353 -14.05 17.95 77.20
CA LYS A 353 -12.87 18.09 76.33
C LYS A 353 -13.08 19.36 75.48
N PRO A 354 -12.05 20.21 75.28
CA PRO A 354 -12.18 21.40 74.46
C PRO A 354 -12.57 21.03 73.02
N ALA A 355 -13.35 21.90 72.38
CA ALA A 355 -13.82 21.74 71.00
C ALA A 355 -12.68 21.28 70.08
N GLN A 356 -12.90 20.20 69.32
CA GLN A 356 -11.95 19.75 68.29
C GLN A 356 -11.68 20.90 67.33
N CYS A 357 -10.42 21.31 67.21
CA CYS A 357 -10.03 22.34 66.27
C CYS A 357 -10.29 21.87 64.84
N VAL A 358 -10.94 22.72 64.04
CA VAL A 358 -11.26 22.44 62.63
C VAL A 358 -9.99 22.48 61.76
N ILE A 359 -9.00 23.29 62.15
CA ILE A 359 -7.70 23.36 61.47
C ILE A 359 -6.84 22.19 61.96
N THR A 360 -6.33 21.40 61.01
CA THR A 360 -5.61 20.17 61.33
C THR A 360 -4.10 20.36 61.30
N GLY A 361 -3.58 21.21 60.42
CA GLY A 361 -2.13 21.41 60.30
C GLY A 361 -1.70 22.71 59.62
N PHE A 362 -0.42 23.03 59.78
CA PHE A 362 0.23 24.20 59.19
C PHE A 362 1.48 23.81 58.42
N ILE A 363 1.63 24.36 57.22
CA ILE A 363 2.85 24.30 56.42
C ILE A 363 3.43 25.72 56.40
N ILE A 364 4.59 25.88 57.01
CA ILE A 364 5.27 27.17 57.11
C ILE A 364 6.43 27.18 56.12
N SER A 365 6.30 28.00 55.08
CA SER A 365 7.23 28.06 53.96
C SER A 365 8.15 29.26 54.11
N MET A 366 9.41 29.02 54.48
CA MET A 366 10.46 30.04 54.65
C MET A 366 11.62 29.81 53.67
N ASN A 367 11.34 29.25 52.49
CA ASN A 367 12.34 28.95 51.47
C ASN A 367 12.68 30.21 50.66
N CYS A 368 13.36 31.16 51.30
CA CYS A 368 13.83 32.40 50.68
C CYS A 368 15.34 32.27 50.35
N PRO A 369 15.73 32.03 49.09
CA PRO A 369 17.15 31.89 48.74
C PRO A 369 17.94 33.18 49.00
N GLU A 370 19.22 33.04 49.36
CA GLU A 370 20.12 34.18 49.66
C GLU A 370 20.38 35.07 48.44
N LYS A 371 20.26 34.53 47.22
CA LYS A 371 20.32 35.25 45.94
C LYS A 371 18.96 35.22 45.27
N TYR A 372 18.55 36.36 44.71
CA TYR A 372 17.34 36.43 43.89
C TYR A 372 17.56 35.61 42.62
N GLU A 373 16.84 34.51 42.51
CA GLU A 373 16.70 33.78 41.26
C GLU A 373 15.53 34.35 40.46
N THR A 374 15.68 34.35 39.13
CA THR A 374 14.59 34.64 38.21
C THR A 374 13.44 33.66 38.46
N ARG A 375 12.25 34.21 38.65
CA ARG A 375 11.01 33.44 38.80
C ARG A 375 10.19 33.57 37.55
N TYR A 376 9.57 32.47 37.17
CA TYR A 376 8.73 32.39 36.00
C TYR A 376 7.32 32.05 36.44
N ILE A 377 6.34 32.67 35.79
CA ILE A 377 4.93 32.38 36.02
C ILE A 377 4.32 31.93 34.72
N ASP A 378 3.56 30.85 34.77
CA ASP A 378 2.68 30.48 33.67
C ASP A 378 1.39 31.32 33.73
N PRO A 379 1.13 32.20 32.75
CA PRO A 379 -0.04 33.08 32.77
C PRO A 379 -1.38 32.35 32.70
N LEU A 380 -1.41 31.08 32.24
CA LEU A 380 -2.64 30.30 32.15
C LEU A 380 -3.01 29.61 33.46
N THR A 381 -2.02 29.11 34.17
CA THR A 381 -2.22 28.27 35.37
C THR A 381 -1.91 29.00 36.68
N GLY A 382 -1.19 30.12 36.62
CA GLY A 382 -0.65 30.79 37.80
C GLY A 382 0.46 30.00 38.51
N TYR A 383 0.98 28.93 37.89
CA TYR A 383 2.06 28.12 38.44
C TYR A 383 3.38 28.89 38.43
N VAL A 384 4.19 28.66 39.47
CA VAL A 384 5.42 29.42 39.72
C VAL A 384 6.62 28.48 39.63
N TYR A 385 7.58 28.86 38.79
CA TYR A 385 8.78 28.09 38.49
C TYR A 385 10.06 28.88 38.83
N SER A 386 11.13 28.16 39.12
CA SER A 386 12.51 28.65 39.24
C SER A 386 13.43 27.74 38.42
N GLU A 387 14.45 28.33 37.80
CA GLU A 387 15.42 27.58 37.01
C GLU A 387 16.20 26.53 37.82
N THR A 388 16.38 26.71 39.12
CA THR A 388 17.20 25.82 39.95
C THR A 388 16.36 24.91 40.83
N PHE A 389 15.17 25.34 41.24
CA PHE A 389 14.38 24.66 42.27
C PHE A 389 13.25 23.79 41.71
N HIS A 390 12.41 24.37 40.83
CA HIS A 390 11.22 23.71 40.28
C HIS A 390 10.92 24.21 38.86
N ARG A 391 11.14 23.34 37.88
CA ARG A 391 10.84 23.58 36.47
C ARG A 391 9.60 22.80 36.03
N PRO A 392 8.92 23.21 34.94
CA PRO A 392 7.82 22.45 34.36
C PRO A 392 8.20 20.98 34.15
N GLY A 393 7.39 20.07 34.66
CA GLY A 393 7.65 18.62 34.68
C GLY A 393 6.38 17.78 34.66
N ALA A 394 6.47 16.52 35.07
CA ALA A 394 5.35 15.58 35.04
C ALA A 394 4.12 16.09 35.82
N ALA A 395 4.33 16.82 36.92
CA ALA A 395 3.28 17.41 37.74
C ALA A 395 2.41 18.44 36.98
N ASP A 396 2.93 19.06 35.92
CA ASP A 396 2.24 20.07 35.12
C ASP A 396 1.59 19.48 33.86
N LEU A 397 1.86 18.21 33.57
CA LEU A 397 1.36 17.49 32.39
C LEU A 397 0.12 16.63 32.71
N VAL A 398 -0.45 16.78 33.90
CA VAL A 398 -1.73 16.15 34.26
C VAL A 398 -2.81 16.63 33.30
N GLY A 399 -3.54 15.69 32.68
CA GLY A 399 -4.53 15.97 31.65
C GLY A 399 -3.98 16.01 30.21
N HIS A 400 -2.67 15.78 30.02
CA HIS A 400 -2.05 15.63 28.69
C HIS A 400 -1.82 14.16 28.34
N LYS A 401 -1.81 13.84 27.05
CA LYS A 401 -1.40 12.51 26.57
C LYS A 401 0.09 12.30 26.81
N LEU A 402 0.48 11.12 27.28
CA LEU A 402 1.88 10.77 27.55
C LEU A 402 2.78 10.87 26.29
N THR A 403 2.22 10.61 25.10
CA THR A 403 2.94 10.79 23.82
C THR A 403 3.30 12.25 23.53
N ASP A 404 2.55 13.19 24.10
CA ASP A 404 2.67 14.63 23.82
C ASP A 404 3.40 15.36 24.96
N PHE A 405 3.99 14.65 25.92
CA PHE A 405 4.65 15.25 27.10
C PHE A 405 5.75 16.23 26.73
N VAL A 406 6.65 15.88 25.80
CA VAL A 406 7.74 16.76 25.37
C VAL A 406 7.20 18.03 24.73
N LYS A 407 6.21 17.89 23.84
CA LYS A 407 5.57 19.02 23.17
C LYS A 407 4.87 19.93 24.18
N SER A 408 4.05 19.36 25.03
CA SER A 408 3.27 20.08 26.05
C SER A 408 4.18 20.80 27.05
N LYS A 409 5.29 20.17 27.45
CA LYS A 409 6.31 20.79 28.30
C LYS A 409 6.93 22.01 27.61
N ASN A 410 7.35 21.87 26.35
CA ASN A 410 7.91 22.99 25.59
C ASN A 410 6.89 24.12 25.42
N ASP A 411 5.61 23.79 25.22
CA ASP A 411 4.52 24.76 25.13
C ASP A 411 4.33 25.54 26.45
N ILE A 412 4.55 24.90 27.61
CA ILE A 412 4.58 25.57 28.92
C ILE A 412 5.81 26.46 29.03
N GLU A 413 7.01 25.94 28.76
CA GLU A 413 8.27 26.69 28.86
C GLU A 413 8.28 27.94 27.98
N ASN A 414 7.72 27.86 26.77
CA ASN A 414 7.66 28.96 25.81
C ASN A 414 6.68 30.08 26.21
N ARG A 415 5.69 29.81 27.07
CA ARG A 415 4.69 30.81 27.51
C ARG A 415 4.99 31.42 28.88
N LEU A 416 6.06 30.96 29.53
CA LEU A 416 6.46 31.48 30.85
C LEU A 416 6.80 32.98 30.76
N VAL A 417 6.28 33.74 31.72
CA VAL A 417 6.57 35.17 31.87
C VAL A 417 7.50 35.36 33.07
N GLU A 418 8.57 36.12 32.87
CA GLU A 418 9.47 36.49 33.95
C GLU A 418 8.77 37.42 34.96
N ASN A 419 8.80 37.06 36.23
CA ASN A 419 8.29 37.88 37.32
C ASN A 419 9.44 38.64 37.98
N ILE A 420 9.55 39.93 37.69
CA ILE A 420 10.58 40.82 38.24
C ILE A 420 10.32 41.01 39.74
N ILE A 421 11.13 40.35 40.57
CA ILE A 421 11.09 40.50 42.02
C ILE A 421 11.69 41.87 42.38
N PRO A 422 10.98 42.75 43.12
CA PRO A 422 11.53 44.03 43.55
C PRO A 422 12.76 43.85 44.47
N ASP A 423 13.80 44.66 44.29
CA ASP A 423 15.08 44.62 45.06
C ASP A 423 14.92 44.67 46.60
N GLN A 424 13.78 45.16 47.12
CA GLN A 424 13.48 45.29 48.56
C GLN A 424 12.72 44.09 49.18
N SER A 425 12.70 42.93 48.53
CA SER A 425 11.78 41.83 48.86
C SER A 425 12.28 40.80 49.88
N GLN A 426 13.54 40.87 50.37
CA GLN A 426 13.94 40.01 51.48
C GLN A 426 13.08 40.30 52.72
N PRO A 427 12.49 39.28 53.36
CA PRO A 427 11.72 39.49 54.57
C PRO A 427 12.63 40.11 55.63
N SER A 428 12.27 41.31 56.10
CA SER A 428 13.05 42.00 57.14
C SER A 428 13.30 41.07 58.34
N GLN A 429 14.42 41.25 59.07
CA GLN A 429 14.69 40.48 60.29
C GLN A 429 13.53 40.53 61.30
N LYS A 430 12.77 41.62 61.31
CA LYS A 430 11.54 41.78 62.10
C LYS A 430 10.38 40.90 61.61
N ALA A 431 10.25 40.70 60.30
CA ALA A 431 9.27 39.79 59.73
C ALA A 431 9.63 38.33 60.04
N LEU A 432 10.91 37.95 59.88
CA LEU A 432 11.40 36.61 60.22
C LEU A 432 11.22 36.27 61.71
N SER A 433 11.51 37.21 62.61
CA SER A 433 11.28 37.01 64.05
C SER A 433 9.79 36.87 64.40
N SER A 434 8.92 37.59 63.71
CA SER A 434 7.46 37.45 63.84
C SER A 434 6.99 36.07 63.38
N TRP A 435 7.48 35.57 62.24
CA TRP A 435 7.16 34.23 61.74
C TRP A 435 7.64 33.14 62.69
N ASN A 436 8.86 33.23 63.21
CA ASN A 436 9.38 32.28 64.21
C ASN A 436 8.54 32.26 65.49
N SER A 437 8.07 33.43 65.94
CA SER A 437 7.16 33.53 67.09
C SER A 437 5.81 32.84 66.82
N LEU A 438 5.25 33.02 65.63
CA LEU A 438 4.02 32.34 65.21
C LEU A 438 4.22 30.83 65.13
N THR A 439 5.29 30.37 64.47
CA THR A 439 5.66 28.95 64.35
C THR A 439 5.74 28.26 65.70
N ASN A 440 6.43 28.87 66.67
CA ASN A 440 6.57 28.31 68.03
C ASN A 440 5.25 28.26 68.80
N SER A 441 4.31 29.17 68.49
CA SER A 441 2.96 29.11 69.03
C SER A 441 2.14 27.98 68.40
N LEU A 442 2.29 27.73 67.10
CA LEU A 442 1.54 26.73 66.36
C LEU A 442 1.96 25.29 66.73
N LYS A 443 3.26 25.04 66.89
CA LYS A 443 3.81 23.71 67.25
C LYS A 443 3.25 23.11 68.55
N LYS A 444 2.65 23.94 69.41
CA LYS A 444 2.04 23.49 70.67
C LYS A 444 0.69 22.82 70.48
N ASN A 445 -0.04 23.20 69.44
CA ASN A 445 -1.46 22.87 69.28
C ASN A 445 -1.79 22.18 67.95
N TYR A 446 -0.86 22.17 66.99
CA TYR A 446 -1.09 21.71 65.62
C TYR A 446 0.03 20.80 65.11
N SER A 447 -0.28 19.99 64.09
CA SER A 447 0.76 19.40 63.25
C SER A 447 1.38 20.51 62.40
N VAL A 448 2.68 20.76 62.55
CA VAL A 448 3.37 21.86 61.86
C VAL A 448 4.64 21.32 61.20
N ILE A 449 4.77 21.59 59.91
CA ILE A 449 6.03 21.43 59.19
C ILE A 449 6.60 22.80 58.82
N THR A 450 7.91 22.94 58.94
CA THR A 450 8.65 24.15 58.55
C THR A 450 9.60 23.80 57.42
N ILE A 451 9.47 24.50 56.30
CA ILE A 451 10.26 24.31 55.08
C ILE A 451 11.23 25.47 54.97
N GLU A 452 12.51 25.17 55.17
CA GLU A 452 13.63 26.12 55.14
C GLU A 452 14.72 25.57 54.23
N ASN A 453 15.28 26.44 53.37
CA ASN A 453 16.50 26.22 52.59
C ASN A 453 16.62 24.84 51.92
N LEU A 454 15.60 24.45 51.15
CA LEU A 454 15.65 23.21 50.38
C LEU A 454 16.36 23.44 49.03
N PRO A 455 17.26 22.53 48.62
CA PRO A 455 18.00 22.65 47.37
C PRO A 455 17.17 22.33 46.13
N ASN A 456 16.14 21.49 46.24
CA ASN A 456 15.32 21.07 45.11
C ASN A 456 13.87 20.72 45.50
N SER A 457 13.00 20.62 44.50
CA SER A 457 11.58 20.29 44.68
C SER A 457 11.30 18.82 45.06
N LEU A 458 12.25 17.90 44.91
CA LEU A 458 12.08 16.50 45.33
C LEU A 458 12.16 16.37 46.86
N GLU A 459 13.13 17.02 47.49
CA GLU A 459 13.22 17.08 48.96
C GLU A 459 12.00 17.80 49.57
N LEU A 460 11.41 18.74 48.82
CA LEU A 460 10.14 19.35 49.20
C LEU A 460 9.01 18.30 49.17
N ALA A 461 8.93 17.49 48.13
CA ALA A 461 7.94 16.42 48.02
C ALA A 461 8.06 15.40 49.15
N GLU A 462 9.28 14.93 49.46
CA GLU A 462 9.53 14.01 50.58
C GLU A 462 9.06 14.58 51.92
N LYS A 463 9.32 15.86 52.18
CA LYS A 463 8.84 16.57 53.37
C LYS A 463 7.32 16.68 53.41
N LEU A 464 6.67 16.92 52.28
CA LEU A 464 5.21 17.01 52.18
C LEU A 464 4.54 15.64 52.37
N ASP A 465 5.07 14.58 51.75
CA ASP A 465 4.57 13.22 51.92
C ASP A 465 4.76 12.74 53.37
N GLY A 466 5.90 13.04 54.00
CA GLY A 466 6.12 12.78 55.43
C GLY A 466 5.15 13.54 56.35
N PHE A 467 4.83 14.79 56.02
CA PHE A 467 3.85 15.59 56.77
C PHE A 467 2.44 15.01 56.65
N VAL A 468 2.02 14.62 55.44
CA VAL A 468 0.70 14.00 55.22
C VAL A 468 0.61 12.65 55.96
N ALA A 469 1.67 11.84 55.92
CA ALA A 469 1.74 10.57 56.65
C ALA A 469 1.58 10.76 58.16
N GLN A 470 2.25 11.78 58.72
CA GLN A 470 2.13 12.14 60.13
C GLN A 470 0.68 12.53 60.49
N MET A 471 -0.01 13.25 59.60
CA MET A 471 -1.41 13.65 59.81
C MET A 471 -2.38 12.46 59.70
N LEU A 472 -2.07 11.49 58.83
CA LEU A 472 -2.86 10.27 58.64
C LEU A 472 -2.56 9.18 59.68
N HIS A 473 -1.53 9.37 60.52
CA HIS A 473 -1.01 8.34 61.43
C HIS A 473 -0.60 7.05 60.69
N ALA A 474 -0.05 7.18 59.48
CA ALA A 474 0.48 6.06 58.71
C ALA A 474 1.91 5.72 59.14
N ASP A 475 2.23 4.43 59.22
CA ASP A 475 3.57 3.96 59.57
C ASP A 475 4.61 4.28 58.48
N GLU A 476 4.18 4.32 57.21
CA GLU A 476 5.01 4.70 56.07
C GLU A 476 4.34 5.83 55.25
N PRO A 477 5.12 6.81 54.75
CA PRO A 477 4.58 7.87 53.94
C PRO A 477 4.18 7.36 52.56
N ALA A 478 2.91 7.57 52.20
CA ALA A 478 2.48 7.44 50.83
C ALA A 478 3.22 8.49 49.99
N LYS A 479 4.05 8.04 49.05
CA LYS A 479 4.91 8.87 48.20
C LYS A 479 4.13 9.60 47.09
N ASN A 480 2.97 10.17 47.41
CA ASN A 480 2.05 10.69 46.39
C ASN A 480 2.62 11.93 45.68
N VAL A 481 3.22 12.86 46.44
CA VAL A 481 3.81 14.08 45.86
C VAL A 481 5.11 13.73 45.13
N GLU A 482 5.93 12.81 45.67
CA GLU A 482 7.12 12.30 45.00
C GLU A 482 6.76 11.62 43.67
N ASN A 483 5.74 10.74 43.66
CA ASN A 483 5.25 10.06 42.46
C ASN A 483 4.66 11.02 41.44
N LEU A 484 4.06 12.14 41.86
CA LEU A 484 3.59 13.18 40.94
C LEU A 484 4.76 13.85 40.21
N LEU A 485 5.85 14.17 40.93
CA LEU A 485 7.05 14.78 40.35
C LEU A 485 7.84 13.78 39.49
N ARG A 486 7.89 12.52 39.91
CA ARG A 486 8.62 11.42 39.27
C ARG A 486 7.72 10.18 39.17
N PRO A 487 6.84 10.12 38.15
CA PRO A 487 5.94 8.98 37.99
C PRO A 487 6.69 7.75 37.50
N SER A 488 7.34 7.05 38.43
CA SER A 488 8.15 5.86 38.17
C SER A 488 7.35 4.74 37.48
N HIS A 489 6.06 4.66 37.80
CA HIS A 489 5.11 3.73 37.17
C HIS A 489 4.92 3.95 35.66
N LEU A 490 5.24 5.13 35.12
CA LEU A 490 5.13 5.42 33.68
C LEU A 490 6.38 5.09 32.88
N ILE A 491 7.50 4.82 33.54
CA ILE A 491 8.80 4.59 32.89
C ILE A 491 8.74 3.35 32.00
N LEU A 492 8.34 2.23 32.59
CA LEU A 492 8.28 0.95 31.88
C LEU A 492 7.26 0.99 30.74
N PRO A 493 5.99 1.45 30.95
CA PRO A 493 5.03 1.62 29.86
C PRO A 493 5.54 2.52 28.72
N GLY A 494 6.22 3.62 29.05
CA GLY A 494 6.79 4.51 28.06
C GLY A 494 7.92 3.86 27.25
N ALA A 495 8.84 3.18 27.93
CA ALA A 495 9.93 2.47 27.29
C ALA A 495 9.42 1.32 26.40
N CYS A 496 8.40 0.59 26.86
CA CYS A 496 7.72 -0.43 26.08
C CYS A 496 7.01 0.17 24.84
N ASN A 497 6.33 1.31 24.99
CA ASN A 497 5.70 1.99 23.85
C ASN A 497 6.74 2.43 22.80
N GLU A 498 7.87 3.00 23.21
CA GLU A 498 8.97 3.33 22.29
C GLU A 498 9.54 2.07 21.60
N ALA A 499 9.71 0.97 22.34
CA ALA A 499 10.15 -0.30 21.77
C ALA A 499 9.18 -0.82 20.69
N VAL A 500 7.86 -0.78 20.94
CA VAL A 500 6.84 -1.14 19.93
C VAL A 500 6.92 -0.24 18.70
N LEU A 501 7.08 1.07 18.88
CA LEU A 501 7.22 2.02 17.76
C LEU A 501 8.49 1.78 16.94
N VAL A 502 9.60 1.44 17.61
CA VAL A 502 10.86 1.06 16.96
C VAL A 502 10.69 -0.23 16.17
N TRP A 503 10.10 -1.28 16.77
CA TRP A 503 9.87 -2.55 16.08
C TRP A 503 8.99 -2.39 14.84
N ARG A 504 7.93 -1.56 14.93
CA ARG A 504 7.11 -1.20 13.76
C ARG A 504 7.94 -0.58 12.65
N LYS A 505 8.89 0.31 12.96
CA LYS A 505 9.78 0.88 11.94
C LYS A 505 10.64 -0.19 11.28
N CYS A 506 11.23 -1.10 12.07
CA CYS A 506 11.98 -2.25 11.54
C CYS A 506 11.10 -3.10 10.62
N LEU A 507 9.90 -3.47 11.06
CA LEU A 507 8.93 -4.25 10.28
C LEU A 507 8.56 -3.56 8.97
N ASN A 508 8.46 -2.24 8.95
CA ASN A 508 8.18 -1.48 7.72
C ASN A 508 9.34 -1.52 6.72
N GLU A 509 10.58 -1.75 7.18
CA GLU A 509 11.77 -1.78 6.32
C GLU A 509 11.94 -3.15 5.65
N PHE A 510 12.08 -4.21 6.45
CA PHE A 510 12.26 -5.57 5.90
C PHE A 510 10.93 -6.16 5.41
N GLY A 511 9.85 -5.96 6.18
CA GLY A 511 8.56 -6.60 5.93
C GLY A 511 7.89 -6.09 4.67
N ARG A 512 8.13 -4.82 4.31
CA ARG A 512 7.69 -4.30 3.02
C ARG A 512 8.33 -5.08 1.88
N GLN A 513 9.66 -5.20 1.84
CA GLN A 513 10.34 -5.93 0.75
C GLN A 513 9.84 -7.36 0.59
N ILE A 514 9.67 -8.08 1.71
CA ILE A 514 9.16 -9.47 1.72
C ILE A 514 7.72 -9.52 1.17
N ALA A 515 6.84 -8.62 1.62
CA ALA A 515 5.46 -8.56 1.15
C ALA A 515 5.38 -8.27 -0.35
N GLU A 516 6.25 -7.39 -0.85
CA GLU A 516 6.32 -7.04 -2.27
C GLU A 516 6.76 -8.25 -3.12
N GLN A 517 7.73 -9.05 -2.66
CA GLN A 517 8.11 -10.29 -3.33
C GLN A 517 6.99 -11.34 -3.30
N ASN A 518 6.32 -11.52 -2.17
CA ASN A 518 5.19 -12.45 -2.06
C ASN A 518 4.03 -12.04 -2.99
N ARG A 519 3.76 -10.73 -3.11
CA ARG A 519 2.76 -10.20 -4.02
C ARG A 519 3.14 -10.45 -5.48
N LEU A 520 4.39 -10.19 -5.85
CA LEU A 520 4.89 -10.42 -7.20
C LEU A 520 4.60 -11.87 -7.61
N VAL A 521 5.00 -12.81 -6.76
CA VAL A 521 4.80 -14.25 -6.97
C VAL A 521 3.31 -14.61 -7.07
N THR A 522 2.44 -14.05 -6.23
CA THR A 522 1.00 -14.39 -6.22
C THR A 522 0.19 -13.72 -7.34
N THR A 523 0.61 -12.56 -7.84
CA THR A 523 -0.15 -11.77 -8.85
C THR A 523 0.25 -12.12 -10.28
N ILE A 524 1.48 -12.60 -10.48
CA ILE A 524 2.04 -12.87 -11.81
C ILE A 524 1.19 -13.87 -12.62
N ALA A 525 0.65 -14.91 -11.98
CA ALA A 525 -0.04 -16.00 -12.67
C ALA A 525 -1.21 -15.49 -13.52
N ASP A 526 -2.00 -14.56 -12.99
CA ASP A 526 -3.17 -13.98 -13.68
C ASP A 526 -2.77 -13.06 -14.85
N LYS A 527 -1.50 -12.62 -14.91
CA LYS A 527 -1.01 -11.63 -15.89
C LYS A 527 -0.30 -12.22 -17.08
N ILE A 528 0.15 -13.47 -17.00
CA ILE A 528 0.79 -14.16 -18.12
C ILE A 528 -0.15 -14.20 -19.34
N GLY A 529 -1.43 -14.52 -19.13
CA GLY A 529 -2.43 -14.58 -20.20
C GLY A 529 -2.70 -13.22 -20.86
N ASP A 530 -2.82 -12.16 -20.06
CA ASP A 530 -3.05 -10.79 -20.53
C ASP A 530 -1.90 -10.30 -21.43
N LEU A 531 -0.65 -10.53 -21.01
CA LEU A 531 0.55 -10.13 -21.75
C LEU A 531 0.68 -10.91 -23.07
N THR A 532 0.52 -12.23 -23.02
CA THR A 532 0.56 -13.08 -24.23
C THR A 532 -0.48 -12.64 -25.25
N LYS A 533 -1.73 -12.42 -24.84
CA LYS A 533 -2.81 -11.97 -25.73
C LYS A 533 -2.54 -10.60 -26.34
N THR A 534 -1.99 -9.68 -25.55
CA THR A 534 -1.63 -8.34 -26.01
C THR A 534 -0.51 -8.39 -27.04
N ALA A 535 0.53 -9.18 -26.79
CA ALA A 535 1.63 -9.39 -27.72
C ALA A 535 1.16 -9.98 -29.05
N THR A 536 0.31 -11.03 -29.01
CA THR A 536 -0.29 -11.62 -30.21
C THR A 536 -1.11 -10.60 -31.00
N SER A 537 -1.96 -9.81 -30.33
CA SER A 537 -2.78 -8.79 -30.99
C SER A 537 -1.92 -7.71 -31.67
N ARG A 538 -0.83 -7.30 -31.02
CA ARG A 538 0.13 -6.32 -31.56
C ARG A 538 0.84 -6.86 -32.81
N TYR A 539 1.24 -8.14 -32.79
CA TYR A 539 1.84 -8.78 -33.95
C TYR A 539 0.88 -8.87 -35.13
N HIS A 540 -0.37 -9.28 -34.90
CA HIS A 540 -1.39 -9.29 -35.96
C HIS A 540 -1.60 -7.91 -36.57
N PHE A 541 -1.65 -6.86 -35.74
CA PHE A 541 -1.77 -5.49 -36.22
C PHE A 541 -0.58 -5.08 -37.11
N LEU A 542 0.65 -5.30 -36.64
CA LEU A 542 1.86 -4.91 -37.38
C LEU A 542 1.99 -5.64 -38.71
N THR A 543 1.80 -6.95 -38.71
CA THR A 543 1.86 -7.77 -39.93
C THR A 543 0.74 -7.39 -40.91
N SER A 544 -0.42 -6.90 -40.45
CA SER A 544 -1.52 -6.47 -41.33
C SER A 544 -1.30 -5.12 -42.03
N MET A 545 -0.39 -4.27 -41.53
CA MET A 545 -0.13 -2.96 -42.12
C MET A 545 0.87 -2.98 -43.29
N GLU A 546 1.67 -4.03 -43.44
CA GLU A 546 2.74 -4.14 -44.45
C GLU A 546 2.28 -4.58 -45.85
N ILE A 547 0.97 -4.62 -46.15
CA ILE A 547 0.49 -4.89 -47.51
C ILE A 547 0.58 -3.62 -48.37
N GLY A 548 1.79 -3.09 -48.54
CA GLY A 548 2.12 -2.22 -49.64
C GLY A 548 2.42 -3.09 -50.84
N ASN A 549 1.64 -2.94 -51.92
CA ASN A 549 1.92 -3.38 -53.31
C ASN A 549 0.87 -4.26 -53.96
N VAL A 550 -0.42 -3.92 -53.79
CA VAL A 550 -1.42 -4.26 -54.81
C VAL A 550 -1.10 -3.59 -56.16
N GLU A 551 -0.39 -2.46 -56.16
CA GLU A 551 -0.03 -1.73 -57.39
C GLU A 551 1.06 -2.41 -58.24
N LYS A 552 1.98 -3.20 -57.65
CA LYS A 552 3.00 -3.95 -58.43
C LYS A 552 2.44 -5.21 -59.08
N LEU A 553 1.34 -5.74 -58.56
CA LEU A 553 0.63 -6.89 -59.13
C LEU A 553 0.08 -6.58 -60.54
N GLU A 554 -0.14 -5.31 -60.87
CA GLU A 554 -0.60 -4.89 -62.20
C GLU A 554 0.50 -4.93 -63.27
N GLN A 555 1.79 -5.01 -62.89
CA GLN A 555 2.93 -4.94 -63.82
C GLN A 555 3.44 -6.31 -64.30
N GLY A 556 2.89 -7.42 -63.79
CA GLY A 556 3.05 -8.76 -64.38
C GLY A 556 4.38 -9.50 -64.14
N ASP A 557 5.29 -9.01 -63.28
CA ASP A 557 6.52 -9.72 -62.94
C ASP A 557 6.34 -10.63 -61.70
N LEU A 558 6.03 -11.91 -61.96
CA LEU A 558 5.81 -12.93 -60.93
C LEU A 558 7.01 -13.12 -59.98
N ASN A 559 8.24 -13.02 -60.49
CA ASN A 559 9.44 -13.25 -59.71
C ASN A 559 9.60 -12.14 -58.64
N SER A 560 9.31 -10.90 -59.01
CA SER A 560 9.35 -9.76 -58.07
C SER A 560 8.36 -9.92 -56.92
N VAL A 561 7.14 -10.41 -57.19
CA VAL A 561 6.09 -10.63 -56.17
C VAL A 561 6.47 -11.80 -55.26
N TRP A 562 7.05 -12.86 -55.82
CA TRP A 562 7.54 -14.02 -55.06
C TRP A 562 8.68 -13.62 -54.10
N GLU A 563 9.69 -12.91 -54.59
CA GLU A 563 10.80 -12.40 -53.77
C GLU A 563 10.32 -11.44 -52.68
N GLU A 564 9.41 -10.53 -53.00
CA GLU A 564 8.84 -9.58 -52.03
C GLU A 564 8.01 -10.30 -50.96
N SER A 565 7.26 -11.34 -51.32
CA SER A 565 6.51 -12.17 -50.36
C SER A 565 7.44 -12.97 -49.43
N ILE A 566 8.55 -13.51 -49.96
CA ILE A 566 9.59 -14.16 -49.13
C ILE A 566 10.22 -13.16 -48.18
N ASN A 567 10.56 -11.96 -48.66
CA ASN A 567 11.13 -10.89 -47.84
C ASN A 567 10.15 -10.45 -46.74
N ASN A 568 8.85 -10.34 -47.04
CA ASN A 568 7.81 -10.07 -46.06
C ASN A 568 7.69 -11.18 -45.02
N ARG A 569 7.79 -12.46 -45.42
CA ARG A 569 7.82 -13.58 -44.46
C ARG A 569 9.03 -13.50 -43.54
N ILE A 570 10.22 -13.27 -44.09
CA ILE A 570 11.46 -13.13 -43.30
C ILE A 570 11.34 -11.94 -42.34
N SER A 571 10.80 -10.81 -42.81
CA SER A 571 10.48 -9.63 -41.99
C SER A 571 9.52 -9.97 -40.85
N ASN A 572 8.42 -10.66 -41.15
CA ASN A 572 7.43 -11.08 -40.17
C ASN A 572 8.02 -12.05 -39.12
N VAL A 573 8.86 -13.00 -39.52
CA VAL A 573 9.55 -13.92 -38.59
C VAL A 573 10.53 -13.15 -37.71
N LYS A 574 11.27 -12.17 -38.26
CA LYS A 574 12.13 -11.28 -37.49
C LYS A 574 11.33 -10.42 -36.50
N MET A 575 10.17 -9.93 -36.91
CA MET A 575 9.27 -9.14 -36.07
C MET A 575 8.64 -9.99 -34.96
N ALA A 576 8.40 -11.29 -35.17
CA ALA A 576 7.90 -12.18 -34.12
C ALA A 576 8.90 -12.25 -32.95
N LYS A 577 10.19 -12.38 -33.25
CA LYS A 577 11.29 -12.35 -32.25
C LYS A 577 11.28 -11.03 -31.50
N GLU A 578 11.16 -9.92 -32.23
CA GLU A 578 11.06 -8.60 -31.62
C GLU A 578 9.86 -8.53 -30.68
N VAL A 579 8.64 -8.88 -31.10
CA VAL A 579 7.43 -8.87 -30.26
C VAL A 579 7.57 -9.73 -29.00
N VAL A 580 8.20 -10.91 -29.09
CA VAL A 580 8.43 -11.78 -27.92
C VAL A 580 9.37 -11.12 -26.92
N THR A 581 10.53 -10.63 -27.38
CA THR A 581 11.46 -9.88 -26.51
C THR A 581 10.83 -8.61 -25.96
N LYS A 582 9.83 -8.11 -26.66
CA LYS A 582 9.09 -6.88 -26.39
C LYS A 582 7.70 -7.12 -25.81
N SER A 583 7.47 -8.29 -25.20
CA SER A 583 6.16 -8.65 -24.64
C SER A 583 5.99 -8.29 -23.16
N GLY A 584 7.10 -8.06 -22.44
CA GLY A 584 7.11 -7.92 -20.98
C GLY A 584 7.25 -9.24 -20.20
N LEU A 585 7.15 -10.39 -20.88
CA LEU A 585 7.24 -11.70 -20.24
C LEU A 585 8.66 -12.03 -19.76
N ILE A 586 9.68 -11.59 -20.50
CA ILE A 586 11.10 -11.80 -20.14
C ILE A 586 11.45 -10.96 -18.89
N GLU A 587 11.01 -9.70 -18.84
CA GLU A 587 11.23 -8.85 -17.67
C GLU A 587 10.56 -9.43 -16.42
N LEU A 588 9.38 -10.02 -16.59
CA LEU A 588 8.59 -10.62 -15.52
C LEU A 588 9.20 -11.94 -15.02
N VAL A 589 9.76 -12.80 -15.89
CA VAL A 589 10.48 -14.01 -15.47
C VAL A 589 11.79 -13.67 -14.78
N ILE A 590 12.51 -12.63 -15.23
CA ILE A 590 13.72 -12.16 -14.55
C ILE A 590 13.39 -11.62 -13.15
N ALA A 591 12.35 -10.79 -13.03
CA ALA A 591 11.89 -10.27 -11.74
C ALA A 591 11.49 -11.41 -10.79
N LEU A 592 10.79 -12.42 -11.30
CA LEU A 592 10.38 -13.60 -10.52
C LEU A 592 11.59 -14.41 -10.01
N VAL A 593 12.60 -14.63 -10.86
CA VAL A 593 13.82 -15.38 -10.47
C VAL A 593 14.68 -14.62 -9.47
N ASN A 594 14.63 -13.28 -9.48
CA ASN A 594 15.30 -12.45 -8.49
C ASN A 594 14.53 -12.33 -7.17
N ALA A 595 13.22 -12.63 -7.15
CA ALA A 595 12.38 -12.48 -5.96
C ALA A 595 12.89 -13.28 -4.73
N PRO A 596 13.30 -14.56 -4.86
CA PRO A 596 13.94 -15.29 -3.76
C PRO A 596 15.19 -14.60 -3.20
N ARG A 597 16.04 -14.02 -4.06
CA ARG A 597 17.28 -13.35 -3.62
C ARG A 597 16.96 -12.12 -2.78
N VAL A 598 16.03 -11.29 -3.25
CA VAL A 598 15.57 -10.10 -2.51
C VAL A 598 14.90 -10.50 -1.21
N ALA A 599 14.04 -11.53 -1.23
CA ALA A 599 13.39 -12.05 -0.03
C ALA A 599 14.40 -12.58 0.98
N PHE A 600 15.42 -13.33 0.54
CA PHE A 600 16.49 -13.83 1.40
C PHE A 600 17.24 -12.67 2.07
N ILE A 601 17.66 -11.65 1.31
CA ILE A 601 18.37 -10.49 1.88
C ILE A 601 17.51 -9.79 2.93
N ALA A 602 16.21 -9.58 2.66
CA ALA A 602 15.28 -8.97 3.61
C ALA A 602 15.04 -9.85 4.85
N LEU A 603 15.10 -11.18 4.72
CA LEU A 603 15.02 -12.10 5.85
C LEU A 603 16.29 -12.10 6.71
N ILE A 604 17.47 -11.97 6.10
CA ILE A 604 18.71 -11.75 6.86
C ILE A 604 18.66 -10.40 7.58
N GLU A 605 18.12 -9.36 6.93
CA GLU A 605 17.88 -8.07 7.57
C GLU A 605 16.92 -8.21 8.79
N LYS A 606 15.82 -8.98 8.66
CA LYS A 606 14.94 -9.32 9.78
C LYS A 606 15.72 -9.93 10.94
N MET A 607 16.56 -10.94 10.67
CA MET A 607 17.34 -11.63 11.71
C MET A 607 18.21 -10.66 12.51
N SER A 608 18.87 -9.73 11.82
CA SER A 608 19.72 -8.74 12.46
C SER A 608 18.92 -7.72 13.27
N TYR A 609 17.73 -7.31 12.80
CA TYR A 609 16.82 -6.49 13.61
C TYR A 609 16.33 -7.23 14.85
N VAL A 610 16.02 -8.53 14.76
CA VAL A 610 15.62 -9.35 15.91
C VAL A 610 16.77 -9.41 16.92
N LYS A 611 18.00 -9.68 16.47
CA LYS A 611 19.19 -9.69 17.35
C LYS A 611 19.35 -8.36 18.08
N TRP A 612 19.42 -7.26 17.33
CA TRP A 612 19.56 -5.93 17.91
C TRP A 612 18.41 -5.59 18.87
N PHE A 613 17.17 -5.92 18.51
CA PHE A 613 16.01 -5.64 19.34
C PHE A 613 16.07 -6.42 20.65
N VAL A 614 16.38 -7.71 20.60
CA VAL A 614 16.51 -8.55 21.80
C VAL A 614 17.64 -8.02 22.68
N GLU A 615 18.82 -7.71 22.14
CA GLU A 615 19.94 -7.16 22.91
C GLU A 615 19.61 -5.82 23.58
N LYS A 616 18.78 -4.98 22.94
CA LYS A 616 18.43 -3.66 23.47
C LYS A 616 17.28 -3.68 24.47
N PHE A 617 16.27 -4.50 24.21
CA PHE A 617 14.99 -4.42 24.93
C PHE A 617 14.73 -5.62 25.85
N SER A 618 15.54 -6.68 25.82
CA SER A 618 15.41 -7.80 26.78
C SER A 618 15.61 -7.34 28.24
N GLU A 619 16.54 -6.42 28.48
CA GLU A 619 16.84 -5.90 29.82
C GLU A 619 15.72 -5.00 30.41
N LEU A 620 14.71 -4.61 29.61
CA LEU A 620 13.57 -3.79 30.08
C LEU A 620 12.92 -4.35 31.35
N PHE A 621 12.86 -5.68 31.43
CA PHE A 621 12.16 -6.39 32.51
C PHE A 621 13.07 -6.77 33.68
N GLU A 622 14.40 -6.75 33.50
CA GLU A 622 15.35 -7.11 34.55
C GLU A 622 15.72 -5.91 35.43
N LYS A 623 15.79 -4.69 34.85
CA LYS A 623 16.21 -3.47 35.57
C LYS A 623 15.40 -2.23 35.14
N PRO A 624 14.10 -2.16 35.47
CA PRO A 624 13.22 -1.05 35.05
C PRO A 624 13.66 0.32 35.60
N GLU A 625 14.34 0.36 36.74
CA GLU A 625 14.81 1.59 37.39
C GLU A 625 15.91 2.32 36.60
N ASN A 626 16.73 1.57 35.85
CA ASN A 626 17.75 2.16 34.97
C ASN A 626 17.10 2.96 33.83
N TYR A 627 15.85 2.64 33.47
CA TYR A 627 15.18 3.26 32.33
C TYR A 627 14.76 4.73 32.57
N TYR A 628 14.74 5.26 33.81
CA TYR A 628 14.36 6.66 34.07
C TYR A 628 15.33 7.69 33.49
N ASN A 629 16.62 7.54 33.80
CA ASN A 629 17.69 8.41 33.26
C ASN A 629 17.89 8.15 31.75
N ILE A 630 17.51 6.96 31.30
CA ILE A 630 17.60 6.45 29.94
C ILE A 630 16.46 6.98 29.05
N PHE A 631 15.26 7.23 29.57
CA PHE A 631 14.11 7.60 28.74
C PHE A 631 14.32 8.94 27.98
N GLN A 632 15.02 9.90 28.60
CA GLN A 632 15.31 11.18 27.94
C GLN A 632 16.61 11.18 27.12
N GLU A 633 17.72 10.65 27.65
CA GLU A 633 19.00 10.63 26.93
C GLU A 633 19.12 9.46 25.93
N GLN A 634 18.59 8.28 26.25
CA GLN A 634 18.66 7.14 25.35
C GLN A 634 17.55 7.09 24.31
N SER A 635 16.41 7.79 24.40
CA SER A 635 15.50 7.83 23.23
C SER A 635 16.23 8.41 22.01
N ALA A 636 17.03 9.46 22.20
CA ALA A 636 17.89 10.01 21.16
C ALA A 636 19.02 9.03 20.78
N LYS A 637 19.65 8.37 21.76
CA LYS A 637 20.72 7.37 21.51
C LYS A 637 20.21 6.14 20.76
N VAL A 638 19.08 5.57 21.14
CA VAL A 638 18.39 4.44 20.50
C VAL A 638 17.96 4.84 19.10
N LYS A 639 17.44 6.06 18.89
CA LYS A 639 17.14 6.58 17.54
C LYS A 639 18.42 6.71 16.69
N ALA A 640 19.52 7.18 17.28
CA ALA A 640 20.82 7.28 16.60
C ALA A 640 21.45 5.91 16.32
N GLU A 641 21.36 4.97 17.25
CA GLU A 641 21.82 3.58 17.11
C GLU A 641 21.00 2.85 16.05
N TYR A 642 19.68 2.99 16.05
CA TYR A 642 18.81 2.50 14.98
C TYR A 642 19.17 3.12 13.63
N PHE A 643 19.44 4.43 13.57
CA PHE A 643 19.85 5.10 12.33
C PHE A 643 21.21 4.61 11.83
N ASN A 644 22.17 4.41 12.74
CA ASN A 644 23.49 3.86 12.42
C ASN A 644 23.36 2.42 11.91
N PHE A 645 22.59 1.58 12.61
CA PHE A 645 22.28 0.21 12.22
C PHE A 645 21.68 0.16 10.81
N LYS A 646 20.64 0.96 10.57
CA LYS A 646 20.00 1.13 9.27
C LYS A 646 21.00 1.56 8.17
N THR A 647 21.91 2.48 8.49
CA THR A 647 22.91 2.96 7.53
C THR A 647 23.90 1.87 7.18
N THR A 648 24.30 1.04 8.14
CA THR A 648 25.15 -0.14 7.90
C THR A 648 24.45 -1.17 7.02
N PHE A 649 23.14 -1.41 7.23
CA PHE A 649 22.38 -2.39 6.44
C PHE A 649 22.09 -1.96 5.01
N ARG A 650 21.89 -0.66 4.75
CA ARG A 650 21.78 -0.14 3.37
C ARG A 650 23.02 -0.40 2.53
N GLN A 651 24.19 -0.63 3.14
CA GLN A 651 25.40 -1.02 2.42
C GLN A 651 25.40 -2.49 1.99
N ILE A 652 24.50 -3.32 2.53
CA ILE A 652 24.27 -4.71 2.08
C ILE A 652 23.53 -4.70 0.74
N LEU A 653 22.64 -3.73 0.51
CA LEU A 653 21.87 -3.58 -0.73
C LEU A 653 22.54 -2.57 -1.68
N LYS A 654 23.55 -2.98 -2.44
CA LYS A 654 23.99 -2.21 -3.63
C LYS A 654 23.31 -2.75 -4.87
N ILE A 655 22.52 -1.90 -5.52
CA ILE A 655 21.93 -2.12 -6.85
C ILE A 655 22.38 -0.88 -7.67
N ASP A 656 23.44 -1.02 -8.47
CA ASP A 656 24.03 -0.02 -9.40
C ASP A 656 24.34 -0.61 -10.80
N GLY A 657 23.51 -0.39 -11.83
CA GLY A 657 23.85 -0.79 -13.20
C GLY A 657 22.71 -0.88 -14.22
N GLU A 658 22.71 0.06 -15.18
CA GLU A 658 22.07 -0.12 -16.50
C GLU A 658 23.08 -0.77 -17.47
N ILE A 659 22.69 -1.85 -18.15
CA ILE A 659 23.49 -2.52 -19.19
C ILE A 659 22.64 -2.70 -20.46
N GLU A 660 23.20 -2.32 -21.61
CA GLU A 660 22.59 -2.50 -22.92
C GLU A 660 22.93 -3.85 -23.57
N PRO A 661 21.96 -4.54 -24.21
CA PRO A 661 22.18 -5.84 -24.80
C PRO A 661 22.55 -5.85 -26.29
N LYS A 662 23.34 -6.85 -26.66
CA LYS A 662 23.59 -7.30 -28.04
C LYS A 662 22.76 -8.55 -28.34
N PHE A 663 22.29 -8.66 -29.58
CA PHE A 663 21.45 -9.77 -30.07
C PHE A 663 22.24 -10.70 -31.00
N LEU A 664 21.94 -12.00 -30.96
CA LEU A 664 22.41 -13.03 -31.91
C LEU A 664 21.23 -13.70 -32.64
N GLU A 665 21.49 -14.36 -33.76
CA GLU A 665 20.49 -14.89 -34.70
C GLU A 665 19.82 -16.19 -34.23
N LEU A 666 18.49 -16.17 -34.16
CA LEU A 666 17.62 -17.30 -33.78
C LEU A 666 17.25 -18.20 -34.99
N PRO A 667 16.95 -19.49 -34.78
CA PRO A 667 16.49 -20.39 -35.84
C PRO A 667 15.18 -19.92 -36.47
N GLU A 668 15.05 -20.06 -37.79
CA GLU A 668 13.94 -19.49 -38.57
C GLU A 668 12.76 -20.46 -38.79
N LYS A 669 12.94 -21.76 -38.52
CA LYS A 669 11.95 -22.80 -38.85
C LYS A 669 11.04 -23.17 -37.66
N PRO A 670 9.74 -23.47 -37.88
CA PRO A 670 8.85 -24.00 -36.85
C PRO A 670 9.29 -25.40 -36.37
N LEU A 671 9.20 -25.64 -35.06
CA LEU A 671 9.61 -26.89 -34.42
C LEU A 671 8.60 -28.04 -34.63
N LYS A 672 9.09 -29.27 -34.77
CA LYS A 672 8.27 -30.49 -34.82
C LYS A 672 7.76 -30.87 -33.43
N GLN A 673 6.75 -31.74 -33.36
CA GLN A 673 6.11 -32.12 -32.10
C GLN A 673 7.08 -32.84 -31.13
N ASP A 674 7.93 -33.74 -31.63
CA ASP A 674 8.92 -34.44 -30.80
C ASP A 674 9.94 -33.47 -30.17
N ASP A 675 10.26 -32.38 -30.87
CA ASP A 675 11.15 -31.33 -30.36
C ASP A 675 10.49 -30.48 -29.25
N LYS A 676 9.16 -30.40 -29.22
CA LYS A 676 8.42 -29.67 -28.17
C LYS A 676 8.42 -30.42 -26.84
N ASP A 677 8.35 -31.75 -26.88
CA ASP A 677 8.36 -32.57 -25.66
C ASP A 677 9.76 -32.53 -25.01
N GLU A 678 10.82 -32.64 -25.81
CA GLU A 678 12.20 -32.47 -25.34
C GLU A 678 12.45 -31.04 -24.83
N ARG A 679 11.92 -30.01 -25.50
CA ARG A 679 11.99 -28.62 -25.02
C ARG A 679 11.28 -28.45 -23.68
N SER A 680 10.10 -29.03 -23.50
CA SER A 680 9.34 -28.93 -22.25
C SER A 680 10.12 -29.55 -21.08
N LYS A 681 10.76 -30.70 -21.31
CA LYS A 681 11.67 -31.31 -20.33
C LYS A 681 12.86 -30.41 -20.00
N GLN A 682 13.48 -29.77 -21.00
CA GLN A 682 14.57 -28.83 -20.77
C GLN A 682 14.11 -27.56 -20.02
N ILE A 683 12.87 -27.10 -20.22
CA ILE A 683 12.30 -25.99 -19.45
C ILE A 683 12.08 -26.40 -17.99
N GLU A 684 11.57 -27.60 -17.72
CA GLU A 684 11.41 -28.10 -16.35
C GLU A 684 12.77 -28.21 -15.62
N GLU A 685 13.78 -28.74 -16.30
CA GLU A 685 15.12 -28.94 -15.74
C GLU A 685 15.87 -27.60 -15.57
N LYS A 686 15.91 -26.75 -16.59
CA LYS A 686 16.81 -25.58 -16.66
C LYS A 686 16.10 -24.23 -16.52
N GLY A 687 14.78 -24.16 -16.74
CA GLY A 687 13.98 -22.94 -16.55
C GLY A 687 14.52 -21.73 -17.32
N ILE A 688 14.75 -20.63 -16.61
CA ILE A 688 15.29 -19.38 -17.18
C ILE A 688 16.68 -19.57 -17.81
N GLN A 689 17.48 -20.54 -17.35
CA GLN A 689 18.79 -20.80 -17.94
C GLN A 689 18.65 -21.27 -19.39
N PHE A 690 17.67 -22.13 -19.66
CA PHE A 690 17.37 -22.57 -21.01
C PHE A 690 16.86 -21.42 -21.89
N LEU A 691 16.02 -20.54 -21.33
CA LEU A 691 15.61 -19.31 -22.01
C LEU A 691 16.81 -18.41 -22.33
N GLY A 692 17.75 -18.28 -21.39
CA GLY A 692 18.97 -17.49 -21.54
C GLY A 692 19.91 -18.03 -22.61
N ASP A 693 20.09 -19.35 -22.65
CA ASP A 693 20.87 -20.03 -23.69
C ASP A 693 20.19 -19.90 -25.07
N TYR A 694 18.86 -19.90 -25.12
CA TYR A 694 18.08 -19.83 -26.38
C TYR A 694 18.00 -18.41 -26.96
N PHE A 695 17.77 -17.38 -26.13
CA PHE A 695 17.64 -15.98 -26.55
C PHE A 695 18.93 -15.16 -26.39
N ASP A 696 20.05 -15.78 -26.01
CA ASP A 696 21.31 -15.13 -25.64
C ASP A 696 21.09 -13.98 -24.63
N LEU A 697 20.33 -14.26 -23.58
CA LEU A 697 19.99 -13.27 -22.54
C LEU A 697 21.19 -12.95 -21.62
N LYS A 698 22.43 -13.31 -21.99
CA LYS A 698 23.66 -12.97 -21.24
C LYS A 698 23.81 -11.46 -21.01
N SER A 699 23.16 -10.69 -21.86
CA SER A 699 23.08 -9.24 -21.77
C SER A 699 21.97 -8.70 -20.86
N TYR A 700 20.99 -9.51 -20.48
CA TYR A 700 20.06 -9.26 -19.37
C TYR A 700 20.69 -9.63 -18.02
N SER A 701 21.98 -9.30 -17.87
CA SER A 701 22.64 -9.21 -16.57
C SER A 701 21.94 -8.10 -15.79
N THR A 702 20.74 -8.37 -15.29
CA THR A 702 20.20 -7.63 -14.17
C THR A 702 21.22 -7.79 -13.08
N GLU A 703 21.77 -6.67 -12.63
CA GLU A 703 22.18 -6.44 -11.26
C GLU A 703 21.67 -7.52 -10.32
N ILE A 704 22.46 -8.58 -10.15
CA ILE A 704 22.11 -9.62 -9.20
C ILE A 704 22.12 -8.87 -7.87
N PRO A 705 21.03 -8.88 -7.08
CA PRO A 705 21.01 -8.22 -5.79
C PRO A 705 22.25 -8.67 -5.03
N ASN A 706 23.20 -7.76 -4.83
CA ASN A 706 24.52 -8.15 -4.36
C ASN A 706 24.43 -8.39 -2.86
N PHE A 707 24.55 -9.64 -2.42
CA PHE A 707 24.55 -9.94 -1.00
C PHE A 707 25.95 -9.79 -0.42
N ASN A 708 26.17 -8.74 0.36
CA ASN A 708 27.44 -8.53 1.04
C ASN A 708 27.54 -9.43 2.29
N VAL A 709 27.94 -10.68 2.07
CA VAL A 709 28.09 -11.72 3.11
C VAL A 709 28.96 -11.27 4.28
N LYS A 710 30.03 -10.50 4.03
CA LYS A 710 30.93 -10.01 5.09
C LYS A 710 30.24 -9.02 6.02
N VAL A 711 29.43 -8.12 5.45
CA VAL A 711 28.65 -7.17 6.26
C VAL A 711 27.56 -7.91 7.05
N ALA A 712 26.92 -8.91 6.46
CA ALA A 712 25.96 -9.77 7.15
C ALA A 712 26.60 -10.53 8.32
N CYS A 713 27.72 -11.24 8.11
CA CYS A 713 28.48 -11.92 9.16
C CYS A 713 28.90 -10.95 10.28
N LYS A 714 29.44 -9.78 9.92
CA LYS A 714 29.83 -8.75 10.89
C LYS A 714 28.65 -8.24 11.71
N SER A 715 27.48 -8.05 11.10
CA SER A 715 26.29 -7.59 11.83
C SER A 715 25.74 -8.63 12.81
N LEU A 716 25.94 -9.91 12.49
CA LEU A 716 25.55 -11.03 13.33
C LEU A 716 26.64 -11.39 14.36
N ASP A 717 27.79 -10.70 14.35
CA ASP A 717 28.97 -10.98 15.17
C ASP A 717 29.46 -12.44 15.03
N ILE A 718 29.46 -12.96 13.80
CA ILE A 718 29.93 -14.31 13.47
C ILE A 718 31.15 -14.26 12.53
N PRO A 719 31.95 -15.35 12.46
CA PRO A 719 33.04 -15.45 11.49
C PRO A 719 32.57 -15.31 10.03
N ASP A 720 33.50 -14.98 9.15
CA ASP A 720 33.23 -14.88 7.71
C ASP A 720 32.74 -16.24 7.17
N PHE A 721 31.58 -16.23 6.53
CA PHE A 721 31.01 -17.40 5.88
C PHE A 721 31.78 -17.75 4.60
N GLN A 722 32.18 -19.01 4.49
CA GLN A 722 32.82 -19.56 3.30
C GLN A 722 31.97 -20.71 2.76
N THR A 723 31.63 -20.66 1.48
CA THR A 723 30.87 -21.70 0.79
C THR A 723 31.40 -21.87 -0.63
N GLU A 724 31.33 -23.10 -1.15
CA GLU A 724 31.55 -23.42 -2.56
C GLU A 724 30.30 -23.15 -3.42
N THR A 725 29.12 -23.08 -2.78
CA THR A 725 27.83 -22.85 -3.43
C THR A 725 27.69 -21.38 -3.81
N PRO A 726 27.48 -21.06 -5.10
CA PRO A 726 27.36 -19.67 -5.54
C PRO A 726 25.99 -19.08 -5.15
N PHE A 727 25.93 -17.76 -4.93
CA PHE A 727 24.67 -17.04 -4.65
C PHE A 727 23.64 -17.12 -5.80
N SER A 728 24.07 -17.53 -6.99
CA SER A 728 23.17 -17.84 -8.10
C SER A 728 22.23 -19.00 -7.76
N ASP A 729 22.72 -20.02 -7.04
CA ASP A 729 21.91 -21.09 -6.44
C ASP A 729 21.43 -20.66 -5.05
N ILE A 730 20.46 -19.76 -5.06
CA ILE A 730 19.94 -19.12 -3.84
C ILE A 730 19.32 -20.12 -2.86
N VAL A 731 18.80 -21.27 -3.32
CA VAL A 731 18.13 -22.24 -2.44
C VAL A 731 19.17 -22.96 -1.58
N SER A 732 20.21 -23.51 -2.21
CA SER A 732 21.30 -24.20 -1.51
C SER A 732 22.12 -23.20 -0.69
N TYR A 733 22.45 -22.03 -1.26
CA TYR A 733 23.20 -20.98 -0.58
C TYR A 733 22.50 -20.52 0.71
N SER A 734 21.20 -20.29 0.65
CA SER A 734 20.43 -19.82 1.83
C SER A 734 20.44 -20.86 2.95
N LYS A 735 20.31 -22.14 2.60
CA LYS A 735 20.34 -23.25 3.58
C LYS A 735 21.69 -23.33 4.28
N GLU A 736 22.77 -23.37 3.50
CA GLU A 736 24.13 -23.42 4.05
C GLU A 736 24.44 -22.19 4.92
N PHE A 737 24.04 -20.99 4.46
CA PHE A 737 24.25 -19.76 5.22
C PHE A 737 23.48 -19.78 6.54
N ILE A 738 22.21 -20.18 6.54
CA ILE A 738 21.38 -20.18 7.76
C ILE A 738 21.85 -21.27 8.75
N GLU A 739 22.26 -22.44 8.26
CA GLU A 739 22.87 -23.50 9.09
C GLU A 739 24.21 -23.05 9.69
N PHE A 740 25.02 -22.33 8.93
CA PHE A 740 26.24 -21.70 9.42
C PHE A 740 25.95 -20.69 10.53
N VAL A 741 24.97 -19.80 10.33
CA VAL A 741 24.56 -18.83 11.35
C VAL A 741 24.06 -19.54 12.61
N SER A 742 23.20 -20.56 12.46
CA SER A 742 22.64 -21.30 13.59
C SER A 742 23.68 -22.06 14.41
N SER A 743 24.82 -22.44 13.82
CA SER A 743 25.90 -23.14 14.52
C SER A 743 26.89 -22.20 15.23
N HIS A 744 26.93 -20.92 14.86
CA HIS A 744 27.89 -19.94 15.38
C HIS A 744 27.28 -18.91 16.34
N ILE A 745 25.95 -18.90 16.51
CA ILE A 745 25.26 -18.00 17.44
C ILE A 745 24.81 -18.77 18.68
N GLU A 746 25.10 -18.24 19.87
CA GLU A 746 24.66 -18.83 21.13
C GLU A 746 23.23 -18.42 21.53
N ASN A 747 22.76 -17.26 21.07
CA ASN A 747 21.46 -16.68 21.41
C ASN A 747 20.28 -17.53 20.87
N ASP A 748 19.47 -18.07 21.79
CA ASP A 748 18.33 -18.94 21.47
C ASP A 748 17.25 -18.25 20.64
N PHE A 749 17.04 -16.92 20.78
CA PHE A 749 16.10 -16.18 19.94
C PHE A 749 16.50 -16.25 18.46
N ILE A 750 17.80 -16.21 18.19
CA ILE A 750 18.33 -16.21 16.82
C ILE A 750 18.35 -17.63 16.24
N LYS A 751 18.57 -18.65 17.06
CA LYS A 751 18.42 -20.05 16.61
C LYS A 751 16.98 -20.35 16.17
N ASP A 752 15.99 -19.94 16.96
CA ASP A 752 14.58 -20.05 16.58
C ASP A 752 14.25 -19.22 15.32
N GLU A 753 14.92 -18.08 15.17
CA GLU A 753 14.79 -17.20 14.01
C GLU A 753 15.35 -17.84 12.72
N CYS A 754 16.47 -18.58 12.80
CA CYS A 754 17.03 -19.33 11.68
C CYS A 754 16.01 -20.30 11.08
N GLN A 755 15.34 -21.10 11.92
CA GLN A 755 14.29 -22.01 11.46
C GLN A 755 13.10 -21.26 10.85
N THR A 756 12.68 -20.17 11.50
CA THR A 756 11.58 -19.33 11.03
C THR A 756 11.86 -18.74 9.65
N ILE A 757 13.08 -18.28 9.41
CA ILE A 757 13.51 -17.72 8.12
C ILE A 757 13.54 -18.80 7.05
N LEU A 758 14.05 -20.00 7.35
CA LEU A 758 14.03 -21.13 6.41
C LEU A 758 12.60 -21.47 5.99
N ASP A 759 11.68 -21.58 6.94
CA ASP A 759 10.27 -21.89 6.66
C ASP A 759 9.62 -20.84 5.76
N ILE A 760 9.87 -19.55 6.02
CA ILE A 760 9.33 -18.45 5.20
C ILE A 760 9.95 -18.48 3.79
N PHE A 761 11.26 -18.67 3.70
CA PHE A 761 11.99 -18.70 2.44
C PHE A 761 11.56 -19.89 1.56
N GLU A 762 11.41 -21.09 2.15
CA GLU A 762 10.92 -22.28 1.44
C GLU A 762 9.49 -22.09 0.93
N ARG A 763 8.61 -21.41 1.68
CA ARG A 763 7.26 -21.08 1.20
C ARG A 763 7.31 -20.20 -0.04
N ILE A 764 8.13 -19.13 -0.05
CA ILE A 764 8.28 -18.26 -1.22
C ILE A 764 8.77 -19.07 -2.43
N ASN A 765 9.83 -19.87 -2.24
CA ASN A 765 10.42 -20.66 -3.32
C ASN A 765 9.48 -21.71 -3.90
N LYS A 766 8.61 -22.31 -3.08
CA LYS A 766 7.62 -23.29 -3.53
C LYS A 766 6.68 -22.74 -4.60
N PHE A 767 6.40 -21.44 -4.58
CA PHE A 767 5.56 -20.80 -5.59
C PHE A 767 6.36 -20.30 -6.80
N VAL A 768 7.63 -19.91 -6.61
CA VAL A 768 8.46 -19.31 -7.67
C VAL A 768 8.76 -20.31 -8.78
N ARG A 769 9.22 -21.53 -8.47
CA ARG A 769 9.70 -22.47 -9.51
C ARG A 769 8.60 -22.91 -10.50
N PRO A 770 7.38 -23.31 -10.05
CA PRO A 770 6.31 -23.65 -10.99
C PRO A 770 5.89 -22.47 -11.88
N LEU A 771 5.91 -21.25 -11.33
CA LEU A 771 5.61 -20.04 -12.09
C LEU A 771 6.70 -19.70 -13.11
N GLU A 772 7.97 -19.88 -12.74
CA GLU A 772 9.10 -19.71 -13.66
C GLU A 772 8.93 -20.60 -14.89
N VAL A 773 8.70 -21.90 -14.67
CA VAL A 773 8.45 -22.88 -15.75
C VAL A 773 7.28 -22.44 -16.62
N SER A 774 6.15 -22.06 -16.01
CA SER A 774 4.95 -21.64 -16.73
C SER A 774 5.16 -20.37 -17.58
N ILE A 775 5.93 -19.39 -17.11
CA ILE A 775 6.25 -18.19 -17.90
C ILE A 775 7.19 -18.54 -19.05
N VAL A 776 8.22 -19.35 -18.81
CA VAL A 776 9.17 -19.77 -19.85
C VAL A 776 8.43 -20.54 -20.95
N GLU A 777 7.56 -21.47 -20.59
CA GLU A 777 6.67 -22.16 -21.53
C GLU A 777 5.80 -21.18 -22.32
N SER A 778 5.22 -20.18 -21.64
CA SER A 778 4.38 -19.16 -22.29
C SER A 778 5.17 -18.31 -23.28
N ILE A 779 6.44 -18.00 -23.00
CA ILE A 779 7.33 -17.28 -23.93
C ILE A 779 7.58 -18.12 -25.19
N PHE A 780 7.91 -19.40 -25.03
CA PHE A 780 8.12 -20.29 -26.18
C PHE A 780 6.83 -20.55 -26.97
N ASN A 781 5.70 -20.71 -26.29
CA ASN A 781 4.41 -20.87 -26.94
C ASN A 781 4.01 -19.62 -27.72
N LEU A 782 4.25 -18.42 -27.17
CA LEU A 782 4.04 -17.17 -27.87
C LEU A 782 4.92 -17.13 -29.12
N HIS A 783 6.23 -17.37 -28.98
CA HIS A 783 7.18 -17.39 -30.09
C HIS A 783 6.72 -18.33 -31.23
N ASP A 784 6.41 -19.58 -30.91
CA ASP A 784 5.99 -20.57 -31.90
C ASP A 784 4.67 -20.17 -32.57
N ASN A 785 3.71 -19.63 -31.81
CA ASN A 785 2.44 -19.18 -32.35
C ASN A 785 2.61 -18.01 -33.33
N LEU A 786 3.50 -17.06 -33.03
CA LEU A 786 3.77 -15.93 -33.94
C LEU A 786 4.49 -16.40 -35.21
N ILE A 787 5.47 -17.32 -35.09
CA ILE A 787 6.15 -17.90 -36.25
C ILE A 787 5.16 -18.68 -37.12
N ASN A 788 4.36 -19.57 -36.53
CA ASN A 788 3.35 -20.33 -37.27
C ASN A 788 2.37 -19.40 -37.99
N TYR A 789 1.93 -18.32 -37.34
CA TYR A 789 1.10 -17.31 -37.99
C TYR A 789 1.80 -16.66 -39.19
N ALA A 790 3.09 -16.30 -39.08
CA ALA A 790 3.86 -15.74 -40.19
C ALA A 790 3.90 -16.68 -41.40
N TYR A 791 4.14 -17.97 -41.14
CA TYR A 791 4.17 -19.01 -42.17
C TYR A 791 2.78 -19.25 -42.79
N SER A 792 1.74 -19.42 -41.98
CA SER A 792 0.37 -19.62 -42.48
C SER A 792 -0.13 -18.42 -43.26
N LYS A 793 0.18 -17.20 -42.81
CA LYS A 793 -0.18 -15.98 -43.53
C LYS A 793 0.47 -15.95 -44.91
N PHE A 794 1.77 -16.23 -45.00
CA PHE A 794 2.46 -16.34 -46.28
C PHE A 794 1.82 -17.42 -47.17
N THR A 795 1.56 -18.62 -46.66
CA THR A 795 0.90 -19.68 -47.44
C THR A 795 -0.45 -19.23 -48.01
N HIS A 796 -1.29 -18.59 -47.20
CA HIS A 796 -2.58 -18.08 -47.67
C HIS A 796 -2.46 -16.92 -48.66
N GLU A 797 -1.48 -16.04 -48.50
CA GLU A 797 -1.17 -14.99 -49.48
C GLU A 797 -0.75 -15.60 -50.83
N MET A 798 0.05 -16.66 -50.81
CA MET A 798 0.47 -17.37 -52.02
C MET A 798 -0.67 -18.17 -52.67
N GLU A 799 -1.51 -18.86 -51.88
CA GLU A 799 -2.72 -19.52 -52.37
C GLU A 799 -3.69 -18.50 -52.99
N GLY A 800 -3.88 -17.35 -52.34
CA GLY A 800 -4.69 -16.23 -52.83
C GLY A 800 -4.12 -15.64 -54.12
N PHE A 801 -2.80 -15.54 -54.23
CA PHE A 801 -2.12 -15.11 -55.45
C PHE A 801 -2.35 -16.10 -56.60
N CYS A 802 -2.16 -17.40 -56.36
CA CYS A 802 -2.38 -18.45 -57.36
C CYS A 802 -3.85 -18.51 -57.84
N THR A 803 -4.81 -18.17 -56.99
CA THR A 803 -6.24 -18.20 -57.31
C THR A 803 -6.77 -16.92 -57.97
N ASN A 804 -6.25 -15.75 -57.59
CA ASN A 804 -6.68 -14.44 -58.13
C ASN A 804 -5.85 -13.93 -59.32
N GLY A 805 -4.62 -14.41 -59.48
CA GLY A 805 -3.88 -14.21 -60.71
C GLY A 805 -4.71 -14.82 -61.84
N HIS A 806 -5.29 -13.99 -62.70
CA HIS A 806 -5.91 -14.44 -63.93
C HIS A 806 -4.84 -15.14 -64.78
N PHE A 807 -4.63 -16.43 -64.55
CA PHE A 807 -4.20 -17.38 -65.58
C PHE A 807 -5.34 -17.52 -66.60
N SER A 808 -5.78 -16.39 -67.16
CA SER A 808 -6.59 -16.33 -68.36
C SER A 808 -5.66 -16.64 -69.52
N TYR A 809 -5.32 -17.90 -69.69
CA TYR A 809 -5.11 -18.38 -71.04
C TYR A 809 -6.39 -18.09 -71.81
N ASP A 810 -6.28 -17.35 -72.92
CA ASP A 810 -7.40 -16.98 -73.76
C ASP A 810 -8.08 -18.25 -74.31
N PHE A 811 -9.18 -18.66 -73.66
CA PHE A 811 -9.92 -19.88 -73.98
C PHE A 811 -10.84 -19.72 -75.21
N SER A 812 -10.79 -18.59 -75.92
CA SER A 812 -11.63 -18.35 -77.10
C SER A 812 -11.36 -19.28 -78.30
N MET A 813 -10.39 -20.20 -78.18
CA MET A 813 -9.96 -21.14 -79.23
C MET A 813 -10.36 -22.61 -79.01
N VAL A 814 -11.14 -22.93 -77.97
CA VAL A 814 -11.61 -24.30 -77.72
C VAL A 814 -13.09 -24.40 -78.11
N SER A 815 -13.41 -25.27 -79.08
CA SER A 815 -14.78 -25.41 -79.59
C SER A 815 -15.66 -26.17 -78.59
N ASP A 816 -16.96 -25.89 -78.55
CA ASP A 816 -17.91 -26.59 -77.67
C ASP A 816 -17.90 -28.12 -77.84
N ARG A 817 -17.44 -28.60 -79.01
CA ARG A 817 -17.26 -30.02 -79.33
C ARG A 817 -16.11 -30.67 -78.57
N ASP A 818 -15.06 -29.91 -78.26
CA ASP A 818 -13.88 -30.38 -77.53
C ASP A 818 -14.14 -30.46 -76.01
N LEU A 819 -15.07 -29.64 -75.51
CA LEU A 819 -15.55 -29.67 -74.12
C LEU A 819 -16.46 -30.88 -73.83
N GLU A 820 -17.17 -31.39 -74.84
CA GLU A 820 -18.05 -32.56 -74.71
C GLU A 820 -17.23 -33.86 -74.63
N ILE A 821 -16.13 -33.97 -75.39
CA ILE A 821 -15.18 -35.09 -75.34
C ILE A 821 -14.50 -35.18 -73.96
N CYS A 822 -14.17 -34.04 -73.34
CA CYS A 822 -13.56 -34.00 -72.00
C CYS A 822 -14.49 -34.49 -70.88
N ARG A 823 -15.82 -34.45 -71.04
CA ARG A 823 -16.76 -34.93 -70.01
C ARG A 823 -16.86 -36.45 -69.98
N ASP A 824 -16.70 -37.12 -71.11
CA ASP A 824 -16.84 -38.58 -71.21
C ASP A 824 -15.59 -39.35 -70.75
N VAL A 825 -14.42 -38.70 -70.77
CA VAL A 825 -13.11 -39.30 -70.39
C VAL A 825 -13.03 -39.69 -68.90
N ASN A 826 -13.84 -39.08 -68.02
CA ASN A 826 -13.90 -39.42 -66.60
C ASN A 826 -14.47 -40.83 -66.31
N SER A 827 -14.93 -41.56 -67.33
CA SER A 827 -15.55 -42.88 -67.19
C SER A 827 -14.71 -44.06 -67.73
N LEU A 828 -13.53 -43.79 -68.32
CA LEU A 828 -12.72 -44.81 -69.00
C LEU A 828 -11.51 -45.25 -68.17
N LYS A 829 -11.15 -46.54 -68.28
CA LYS A 829 -9.91 -47.09 -67.69
C LYS A 829 -8.71 -46.70 -68.55
N THR A 830 -7.57 -46.49 -67.89
CA THR A 830 -6.32 -45.89 -68.42
C THR A 830 -5.81 -46.47 -69.74
N ASP A 831 -6.04 -47.76 -70.01
CA ASP A 831 -5.52 -48.42 -71.21
C ASP A 831 -6.34 -48.16 -72.50
N ASP A 832 -7.60 -47.71 -72.38
CA ASP A 832 -8.48 -47.47 -73.54
C ASP A 832 -8.39 -46.02 -74.08
N VAL A 833 -7.86 -45.08 -73.28
CA VAL A 833 -7.75 -43.65 -73.62
C VAL A 833 -6.82 -43.40 -74.82
N ARG A 834 -5.76 -44.22 -74.97
CA ARG A 834 -4.77 -44.09 -76.06
C ARG A 834 -5.29 -44.46 -77.45
N LYS A 835 -6.42 -45.16 -77.58
CA LYS A 835 -6.92 -45.65 -78.88
C LYS A 835 -7.99 -44.77 -79.51
N ILE A 836 -8.56 -43.83 -78.77
CA ILE A 836 -9.78 -43.12 -79.17
C ILE A 836 -9.53 -41.63 -79.43
N ILE A 837 -8.45 -41.06 -78.90
CA ILE A 837 -8.21 -39.62 -78.94
C ILE A 837 -7.16 -39.29 -80.01
N PRO A 838 -7.49 -38.49 -81.05
CA PRO A 838 -6.51 -38.02 -82.03
C PRO A 838 -5.42 -37.17 -81.37
N ASP A 839 -4.18 -37.26 -81.85
CA ASP A 839 -3.01 -36.57 -81.28
C ASP A 839 -3.18 -35.03 -81.14
N GLU A 840 -4.00 -34.41 -82.01
CA GLU A 840 -4.34 -32.98 -81.94
C GLU A 840 -5.25 -32.59 -80.76
N VAL A 841 -6.01 -33.54 -80.20
CA VAL A 841 -6.89 -33.31 -79.03
C VAL A 841 -6.10 -33.49 -77.73
N LEU A 842 -5.10 -34.37 -77.71
CA LEU A 842 -4.22 -34.60 -76.55
C LEU A 842 -3.34 -33.39 -76.23
N THR A 843 -2.95 -32.61 -77.25
CA THR A 843 -2.21 -31.34 -77.05
C THR A 843 -3.03 -30.25 -76.36
N LYS A 844 -4.35 -30.42 -76.24
CA LYS A 844 -5.29 -29.44 -75.65
C LYS A 844 -5.98 -29.93 -74.38
N MET A 845 -5.67 -31.13 -73.88
CA MET A 845 -6.31 -31.67 -72.68
C MET A 845 -5.81 -30.98 -71.39
N ARG A 846 -6.76 -30.48 -70.59
CA ARG A 846 -6.54 -30.06 -69.20
C ARG A 846 -6.66 -31.29 -68.30
N VAL A 847 -5.59 -31.67 -67.61
CA VAL A 847 -5.69 -32.61 -66.47
C VAL A 847 -6.23 -31.85 -65.26
N ASN A 848 -7.30 -32.34 -64.66
CA ASN A 848 -7.81 -31.80 -63.40
C ASN A 848 -6.91 -32.28 -62.26
N ILE A 849 -5.97 -31.44 -61.84
CA ILE A 849 -4.88 -31.78 -60.90
C ILE A 849 -5.40 -32.31 -59.54
N GLY A 850 -6.65 -31.99 -59.17
CA GLY A 850 -7.29 -32.53 -57.97
C GLY A 850 -7.50 -34.05 -57.97
N SER A 851 -7.38 -34.74 -59.11
CA SER A 851 -7.52 -36.21 -59.20
C SER A 851 -6.19 -36.97 -59.18
N LEU A 852 -5.04 -36.30 -59.06
CA LEU A 852 -3.70 -36.92 -59.05
C LEU A 852 -3.15 -37.26 -57.67
N HIS A 853 -3.99 -37.28 -56.63
CA HIS A 853 -3.56 -37.68 -55.29
C HIS A 853 -3.03 -39.13 -55.30
N GLY A 854 -1.70 -39.28 -55.15
CA GLY A 854 -1.02 -40.57 -55.03
C GLY A 854 -0.22 -41.02 -56.26
N VAL A 855 -0.07 -40.19 -57.29
CA VAL A 855 0.79 -40.47 -58.45
C VAL A 855 2.14 -39.77 -58.27
N SER A 856 3.26 -40.46 -58.48
CA SER A 856 4.59 -39.87 -58.28
C SER A 856 4.93 -38.88 -59.40
N THR A 857 5.71 -37.84 -59.09
CA THR A 857 6.19 -36.82 -60.04
C THR A 857 6.87 -37.44 -61.26
N ASP A 858 7.63 -38.52 -61.05
CA ASP A 858 8.34 -39.24 -62.11
C ASP A 858 7.36 -39.91 -63.09
N ASP A 859 6.26 -40.50 -62.61
CA ASP A 859 5.24 -41.13 -63.45
C ASP A 859 4.48 -40.10 -64.32
N VAL A 860 4.26 -38.90 -63.76
CA VAL A 860 3.62 -37.80 -64.49
C VAL A 860 4.59 -37.23 -65.54
N LEU A 861 5.87 -37.05 -65.21
CA LEU A 861 6.87 -36.57 -66.16
C LEU A 861 7.12 -37.57 -67.29
N GLU A 862 7.12 -38.87 -67.01
CA GLU A 862 7.23 -39.93 -68.02
C GLU A 862 6.00 -39.97 -68.93
N MET A 863 4.79 -39.67 -68.42
CA MET A 863 3.57 -39.53 -69.21
C MET A 863 3.61 -38.35 -70.22
N PHE A 864 4.40 -37.32 -69.96
CA PHE A 864 4.47 -36.11 -70.79
C PHE A 864 5.78 -35.95 -71.56
N ALA A 865 6.75 -36.86 -71.40
CA ALA A 865 8.08 -36.80 -72.02
C ALA A 865 8.06 -36.82 -73.57
N ASP A 866 7.00 -37.36 -74.19
CA ASP A 866 6.87 -37.48 -75.64
C ASP A 866 6.25 -36.25 -76.34
N PHE A 867 5.91 -35.18 -75.61
CA PHE A 867 5.27 -33.99 -76.19
C PHE A 867 6.29 -32.88 -76.55
N GLU A 868 6.35 -32.50 -77.83
CA GLU A 868 7.13 -31.36 -78.33
C GLU A 868 6.51 -30.02 -77.88
N GLY A 869 6.78 -29.63 -76.64
CA GLY A 869 6.25 -28.40 -76.04
C GLY A 869 7.04 -27.96 -74.81
N GLY A 870 8.36 -27.78 -74.95
CA GLY A 870 9.30 -27.56 -73.84
C GLY A 870 9.08 -26.31 -72.96
N LYS A 871 8.03 -25.51 -73.18
CA LYS A 871 7.65 -24.41 -72.29
C LYS A 871 6.55 -24.82 -71.29
N TYR A 872 5.61 -25.66 -71.71
CA TYR A 872 4.52 -26.15 -70.86
C TYR A 872 4.98 -27.20 -69.86
N LEU A 873 5.94 -28.05 -70.24
CA LEU A 873 6.57 -29.01 -69.32
C LEU A 873 7.33 -28.31 -68.19
N THR A 874 7.97 -27.18 -68.47
CA THR A 874 8.68 -26.38 -67.46
C THR A 874 7.71 -25.73 -66.48
N ASP A 875 6.61 -25.14 -66.99
CA ASP A 875 5.57 -24.54 -66.14
C ASP A 875 4.83 -25.60 -65.29
N ILE A 876 4.55 -26.79 -65.84
CA ILE A 876 3.95 -27.92 -65.11
C ILE A 876 4.93 -28.50 -64.08
N LYS A 877 6.22 -28.61 -64.42
CA LYS A 877 7.27 -29.07 -63.49
C LYS A 877 7.46 -28.08 -62.34
N ILE A 878 7.41 -26.77 -62.60
CA ILE A 878 7.41 -25.72 -61.58
C ILE A 878 6.17 -25.85 -60.68
N CYS A 879 4.96 -26.00 -61.25
CA CYS A 879 3.74 -26.18 -60.45
C CYS A 879 3.72 -27.47 -59.63
N LEU A 880 4.18 -28.60 -60.17
CA LEU A 880 4.28 -29.89 -59.45
C LEU A 880 5.34 -29.83 -58.33
N ASN A 881 6.50 -29.22 -58.59
CA ASN A 881 7.54 -29.02 -57.58
C ASN A 881 7.09 -28.06 -56.47
N ILE A 882 6.28 -27.05 -56.78
CA ILE A 882 5.65 -26.15 -55.78
C ILE A 882 4.65 -26.92 -54.91
N MET A 883 3.90 -27.88 -55.46
CA MET A 883 2.94 -28.69 -54.70
C MET A 883 3.60 -29.78 -53.84
N GLU A 884 4.67 -30.43 -54.31
CA GLU A 884 5.44 -31.38 -53.49
C GLU A 884 6.27 -30.68 -52.40
N CYS A 885 6.64 -29.40 -52.59
CA CYS A 885 7.33 -28.58 -51.58
C CYS A 885 6.45 -28.13 -50.40
N GLY A 886 5.15 -28.42 -50.41
CA GLY A 886 4.24 -28.08 -49.31
C GLY A 886 4.61 -28.70 -47.96
N GLU A 887 5.37 -29.81 -47.95
CA GLU A 887 5.72 -30.53 -46.71
C GLU A 887 7.24 -30.56 -46.39
N CYS A 888 8.14 -30.25 -47.34
CA CYS A 888 9.59 -30.42 -47.14
C CYS A 888 10.43 -29.32 -47.83
N MET A 889 10.74 -28.21 -47.14
CA MET A 889 11.61 -27.15 -47.69
C MET A 889 13.11 -27.37 -47.41
N ASP A 890 13.83 -27.81 -48.45
CA ASP A 890 15.27 -27.58 -48.68
C ASP A 890 15.44 -26.65 -49.90
N ILE A 891 15.75 -25.37 -49.62
CA ILE A 891 15.89 -24.30 -50.61
C ILE A 891 17.09 -24.55 -51.55
N SER A 892 18.15 -25.20 -51.08
CA SER A 892 19.33 -25.48 -51.90
C SER A 892 19.01 -26.49 -53.00
N LYS A 893 18.17 -27.48 -52.70
CA LYS A 893 17.70 -28.47 -53.66
C LYS A 893 16.73 -27.91 -54.70
N PHE A 894 15.90 -26.94 -54.30
CA PHE A 894 15.00 -26.25 -55.23
C PHE A 894 15.78 -25.38 -56.23
N LEU A 895 16.81 -24.68 -55.78
CA LEU A 895 17.65 -23.85 -56.66
C LEU A 895 18.50 -24.70 -57.62
N GLU A 896 19.02 -25.85 -57.17
CA GLU A 896 19.70 -26.83 -58.05
C GLU A 896 18.78 -27.47 -59.11
N LEU A 897 17.46 -27.52 -58.86
CA LEU A 897 16.47 -28.03 -59.81
C LEU A 897 15.88 -26.94 -60.73
N PHE A 898 16.12 -25.67 -60.40
CA PHE A 898 15.62 -24.50 -61.13
C PHE A 898 16.64 -23.95 -62.13
N GLU A 899 17.94 -24.06 -61.85
CA GLU A 899 19.01 -23.98 -62.86
C GLU A 899 18.98 -25.20 -63.79
#